data_AF-A0A142WVA9-F1
#
_entry.id   AF-A0A142WVA9-F1
#
_cell.length_a   1.000
_cell.length_b   1.000
_cell.length_c   1.000
_cell.angle_alpha   90.00
_cell.angle_beta   90.00
_cell.angle_gamma   90.00
#
_symmetry.space_group_name_H-M   'P 1'
#
loop_
_entity.id
_entity.type
_entity.pdbx_description
1 polymer ?
#
loop_
_entity_poly.entity_id
_entity_poly.type
_entity_poly.pdbx_seq_one_letter_code
_entity_poly.pdbx_strand_id
1 'polypeptide(L)'
;MTFPALSNSQAWERLPAARQGSGASLPPWARILAGELPRSTATLLELDLAQRTRGPIPLGLRAGMRWVSAHANGSAFGAAQALADARRGGVDAARVEGLTQEGYPGWSSEERKALDFARKMSVTSSQVTDKEFAGLVDAFGDRTAASMVLLMAYANFHDRLMICLQVPATEAAAPPADITFDAAVLARPTAPPANLPPWPKSAAPNDVPPDAEWAKVSYDDLQTKLETQRRKPTRLRVPEWSEFAGSLPSGLFDRPSDIVWYRIVFGYAPELAIPFEVYLRTAGSELGPRLDRMFGGSLFWVVTRALDCPYCMGHCEMNWEVAGLSPAEIADRSRLLAGNDWSSFSPAEQHALAFARKLTQALAKVSPQDVAQVVNDFGPARAAGLLLNASRYHYMTRISNGFQLTLESDNVFFDYYNVKRPVSEPPPVPVLTSDEAWKALPKVVSGAGQPLPVWVRAVAGRLPRTAAAMLQLDFAQRTKSPVEPTLRAKMRWVIAHANRCEYTQADALADLRRGGGTDADIQALTGPSSLWPEADREPLEFAKLLTVAAPTIPDSLFESLRQRFGDKPVAAMVLLGAYGNFQDRFLLGLNLPMEEGGPLPPLAVTFTDEVFQFAPFVPPNNPLPVLRTDGETIVPEADDWASTSYGTLQTRLESQRNRKPRLPVPVWDDVKKNLPPAMAARPTRIVWNLVCSGYVPELAVPWSIATRTLWTEAPNDRVLEESLFWIQTRAIGCNYCMGHCEMLLEVAGLDSQGIADRTSRLAGADWSAFEPREQRAYAYARKLSRTPWDLTPEDYRQLEKDYGPKEALSLYWWLCRGLYMTRVSDGFQLPLERENVFQYLRPMPPTESPAPAAAPAGNGK
;
A
#
# COMPACT_ATOMS: atom_id res chain seq x y z
N MET A 1 33.79 22.34 -16.62
CA MET A 1 35.09 21.84 -16.14
C MET A 1 34.90 20.42 -15.64
N THR A 2 35.79 19.49 -15.98
CA THR A 2 35.79 18.11 -15.47
C THR A 2 36.60 18.01 -14.17
N PHE A 3 36.46 16.91 -13.42
CA PHE A 3 37.25 16.67 -12.21
C PHE A 3 38.71 16.35 -12.58
N PRO A 4 39.69 17.18 -12.18
CA PRO A 4 41.09 16.92 -12.51
C PRO A 4 41.60 15.72 -11.72
N ALA A 5 42.34 14.82 -12.37
CA ALA A 5 43.00 13.72 -11.70
C ALA A 5 44.24 14.23 -10.93
N LEU A 6 44.32 13.92 -9.63
CA LEU A 6 45.51 14.19 -8.84
C LEU A 6 46.71 13.35 -9.32
N SER A 7 47.93 13.79 -9.00
CA SER A 7 49.09 12.90 -9.06
C SER A 7 48.93 11.77 -8.03
N ASN A 8 49.69 10.68 -8.19
CA ASN A 8 49.65 9.58 -7.23
C ASN A 8 50.00 10.03 -5.80
N SER A 9 51.05 10.88 -5.66
CA SER A 9 51.46 11.41 -4.35
C SER A 9 50.41 12.33 -3.75
N GLN A 10 49.83 13.23 -4.55
CA GLN A 10 48.77 14.14 -4.10
C GLN A 10 47.52 13.38 -3.66
N ALA A 11 47.15 12.29 -4.33
CA ALA A 11 46.04 11.46 -3.90
C ALA A 11 46.32 10.79 -2.56
N TRP A 12 47.51 10.23 -2.35
CA TRP A 12 47.91 9.64 -1.07
C TRP A 12 47.95 10.65 0.09
N GLU A 13 48.29 11.91 -0.16
CA GLU A 13 48.22 12.99 0.84
C GLU A 13 46.78 13.29 1.27
N ARG A 14 45.78 13.00 0.42
CA ARG A 14 44.35 13.22 0.72
C ARG A 14 43.70 12.01 1.39
N LEU A 15 44.11 10.79 1.01
CA LEU A 15 43.51 9.56 1.52
C LEU A 15 43.80 9.38 3.02
N PRO A 16 42.90 8.69 3.75
CA PRO A 16 43.19 8.20 5.09
C PRO A 16 44.47 7.35 5.14
N ALA A 17 45.08 7.27 6.33
CA ALA A 17 46.24 6.41 6.52
C ALA A 17 45.92 4.94 6.18
N ALA A 18 46.68 4.39 5.23
CA ALA A 18 46.60 2.97 4.88
C ALA A 18 47.36 2.12 5.91
N ARG A 19 46.77 0.98 6.28
CA ARG A 19 47.43 -0.07 7.08
C ARG A 19 48.38 -0.92 6.23
N GLN A 20 48.02 -1.12 4.96
CA GLN A 20 48.82 -1.87 3.99
C GLN A 20 48.70 -1.21 2.61
N GLY A 21 49.79 -1.28 1.81
CA GLY A 21 49.78 -0.82 0.41
C GLY A 21 49.96 0.69 0.24
N SER A 22 50.42 1.40 1.28
CA SER A 22 50.71 2.85 1.21
C SER A 22 51.72 3.16 0.10
N GLY A 23 51.47 4.22 -0.68
CA GLY A 23 52.32 4.63 -1.80
C GLY A 23 52.16 3.80 -3.07
N ALA A 24 51.31 2.76 -3.10
CA ALA A 24 51.02 2.00 -4.30
C ALA A 24 50.45 2.89 -5.42
N SER A 25 50.54 2.43 -6.67
CA SER A 25 49.91 3.14 -7.79
C SER A 25 48.39 3.04 -7.69
N LEU A 26 47.73 4.19 -7.59
CA LEU A 26 46.28 4.30 -7.49
C LEU A 26 45.64 4.34 -8.88
N PRO A 27 44.49 3.67 -9.08
CA PRO A 27 43.77 3.74 -10.33
C PRO A 27 43.30 5.19 -10.60
N PRO A 28 43.11 5.59 -11.86
CA PRO A 28 42.86 6.98 -12.22
C PRO A 28 41.57 7.53 -11.60
N TRP A 29 40.52 6.71 -11.50
CA TRP A 29 39.28 7.08 -10.84
C TRP A 29 39.48 7.39 -9.35
N ALA A 30 40.38 6.69 -8.67
CA ALA A 30 40.68 6.96 -7.27
C ALA A 30 41.42 8.29 -7.12
N ARG A 31 42.35 8.60 -8.04
CA ARG A 31 43.04 9.89 -8.07
C ARG A 31 42.11 11.06 -8.36
N ILE A 32 41.02 10.83 -9.09
CA ILE A 32 39.97 11.83 -9.33
C ILE A 32 39.11 12.04 -8.07
N LEU A 33 38.63 10.96 -7.45
CA LEU A 33 37.73 11.05 -6.29
C LEU A 33 38.43 11.47 -4.99
N ALA A 34 39.73 11.17 -4.83
CA ALA A 34 40.48 11.47 -3.61
C ALA A 34 40.52 12.96 -3.27
N GLY A 35 40.34 13.85 -4.26
CA GLY A 35 40.29 15.29 -4.04
C GLY A 35 39.07 15.73 -3.21
N GLU A 36 37.89 15.20 -3.53
CA GLU A 36 36.62 15.67 -2.94
C GLU A 36 36.03 14.69 -1.91
N LEU A 37 36.31 13.39 -2.07
CA LEU A 37 35.73 12.27 -1.31
C LEU A 37 36.80 11.25 -0.87
N PRO A 38 37.83 11.65 -0.10
CA PRO A 38 38.96 10.80 0.24
C PRO A 38 38.58 9.54 1.03
N ARG A 39 37.60 9.60 1.97
CA ARG A 39 37.21 8.42 2.76
C ARG A 39 36.37 7.44 1.94
N SER A 40 35.47 7.95 1.11
CA SER A 40 34.69 7.13 0.17
C SER A 40 35.60 6.49 -0.87
N THR A 41 36.64 7.20 -1.32
CA THR A 41 37.64 6.66 -2.25
C THR A 41 38.40 5.49 -1.63
N ALA A 42 38.86 5.64 -0.39
CA ALA A 42 39.56 4.58 0.35
C ALA A 42 38.72 3.30 0.47
N THR A 43 37.45 3.42 0.87
CA THR A 43 36.56 2.26 1.00
C THR A 43 36.10 1.68 -0.35
N LEU A 44 36.02 2.51 -1.40
CA LEU A 44 35.76 2.03 -2.77
C LEU A 44 36.94 1.22 -3.33
N LEU A 45 38.19 1.52 -2.95
CA LEU A 45 39.36 0.70 -3.30
C LEU A 45 39.26 -0.70 -2.69
N GLU A 46 38.87 -0.80 -1.40
CA GLU A 46 38.65 -2.10 -0.75
C GLU A 46 37.48 -2.87 -1.37
N LEU A 47 36.41 -2.17 -1.75
CA LEU A 47 35.27 -2.75 -2.46
C LEU A 47 35.68 -3.25 -3.87
N ASP A 48 36.46 -2.48 -4.64
CA ASP A 48 36.99 -2.90 -5.96
C ASP A 48 37.85 -4.16 -5.81
N LEU A 49 38.76 -4.17 -4.83
CA LEU A 49 39.58 -5.34 -4.51
C LEU A 49 38.72 -6.56 -4.21
N ALA A 50 37.74 -6.43 -3.31
CA ALA A 50 36.86 -7.53 -2.93
C ALA A 50 36.09 -8.08 -4.13
N GLN A 51 35.48 -7.22 -4.93
CA GLN A 51 34.65 -7.60 -6.07
C GLN A 51 35.46 -8.20 -7.23
N ARG A 52 36.74 -7.85 -7.35
CA ARG A 52 37.64 -8.40 -8.37
C ARG A 52 38.33 -9.68 -7.93
N THR A 53 38.59 -9.87 -6.64
CA THR A 53 39.45 -10.96 -6.14
C THR A 53 38.75 -11.99 -5.25
N ARG A 54 37.71 -11.63 -4.50
CA ARG A 54 37.03 -12.50 -3.52
C ARG A 54 35.74 -13.12 -4.07
N GLY A 55 35.19 -14.08 -3.33
CA GLY A 55 33.96 -14.79 -3.65
C GLY A 55 34.17 -16.07 -4.49
N PRO A 56 33.12 -16.92 -4.59
CA PRO A 56 33.20 -18.27 -5.18
C PRO A 56 33.17 -18.30 -6.72
N ILE A 57 32.93 -17.16 -7.40
CA ILE A 57 32.85 -17.14 -8.87
C ILE A 57 34.25 -17.38 -9.48
N PRO A 58 34.43 -18.33 -10.40
CA PRO A 58 35.71 -18.55 -11.10
C PRO A 58 36.23 -17.26 -11.74
N LEU A 59 37.54 -17.01 -11.66
CA LEU A 59 38.15 -15.75 -12.11
C LEU A 59 37.83 -15.40 -13.57
N GLY A 60 37.90 -16.39 -14.46
CA GLY A 60 37.58 -16.19 -15.88
C GLY A 60 36.12 -15.79 -16.10
N LEU A 61 35.17 -16.49 -15.46
CA LEU A 61 33.75 -16.16 -15.53
C LEU A 61 33.44 -14.81 -14.91
N ARG A 62 34.03 -14.49 -13.76
CA ARG A 62 33.90 -13.17 -13.10
C ARG A 62 34.32 -12.04 -14.04
N ALA A 63 35.45 -12.19 -14.72
CA ALA A 63 35.93 -11.20 -15.68
C ALA A 63 35.02 -11.12 -16.92
N GLY A 64 34.55 -12.26 -17.44
CA GLY A 64 33.59 -12.31 -18.55
C GLY A 64 32.28 -11.60 -18.24
N MET A 65 31.68 -11.87 -17.08
CA MET A 65 30.45 -11.21 -16.63
C MET A 65 30.64 -9.69 -16.49
N ARG A 66 31.77 -9.24 -15.91
CA ARG A 66 32.09 -7.80 -15.80
C ARG A 66 32.27 -7.16 -17.17
N TRP A 67 32.89 -7.86 -18.12
CA TRP A 67 33.02 -7.38 -19.49
C TRP A 67 31.66 -7.23 -20.16
N VAL A 68 30.77 -8.22 -20.02
CA VAL A 68 29.40 -8.16 -20.56
C VAL A 68 28.64 -6.97 -19.99
N SER A 69 28.75 -6.72 -18.67
CA SER A 69 28.18 -5.53 -18.05
C SER A 69 28.73 -4.25 -18.65
N ALA A 70 30.06 -4.12 -18.73
CA ALA A 70 30.70 -2.91 -19.23
C ALA A 70 30.39 -2.65 -20.71
N HIS A 71 30.34 -3.71 -21.52
CA HIS A 71 29.93 -3.63 -22.92
C HIS A 71 28.48 -3.18 -23.06
N ALA A 72 27.56 -3.75 -22.28
CA ALA A 72 26.15 -3.34 -22.26
C ALA A 72 25.96 -1.89 -21.79
N ASN A 73 26.79 -1.43 -20.85
CA ASN A 73 26.79 -0.06 -20.34
C ASN A 73 27.53 0.94 -21.24
N GLY A 74 28.28 0.49 -22.25
CA GLY A 74 29.16 1.35 -23.05
C GLY A 74 30.39 1.88 -22.30
N SER A 75 30.80 1.23 -21.21
CA SER A 75 31.96 1.65 -20.40
C SER A 75 33.27 1.10 -20.98
N ALA A 76 33.99 1.94 -21.73
CA ALA A 76 35.30 1.57 -22.29
C ALA A 76 36.32 1.22 -21.20
N PHE A 77 36.33 1.95 -20.08
CA PHE A 77 37.19 1.66 -18.94
C PHE A 77 36.86 0.30 -18.32
N GLY A 78 35.57 0.04 -18.03
CA GLY A 78 35.13 -1.22 -17.44
C GLY A 78 35.46 -2.42 -18.33
N ALA A 79 35.27 -2.28 -19.64
CA ALA A 79 35.58 -3.33 -20.60
C ALA A 79 37.09 -3.63 -20.66
N ALA A 80 37.92 -2.59 -20.74
CA ALA A 80 39.37 -2.74 -20.74
C ALA A 80 39.91 -3.36 -19.44
N GLN A 81 39.36 -2.96 -18.29
CA GLN A 81 39.72 -3.53 -16.98
C GLN A 81 39.32 -5.01 -16.89
N ALA A 82 38.11 -5.35 -17.33
CA ALA A 82 37.61 -6.72 -17.33
C ALA A 82 38.43 -7.63 -18.26
N LEU A 83 38.85 -7.16 -19.45
CA LEU A 83 39.75 -7.90 -20.33
C LEU A 83 41.13 -8.13 -19.72
N ALA A 84 41.67 -7.14 -19.02
CA ALA A 84 42.95 -7.30 -18.31
C ALA A 84 42.85 -8.33 -17.18
N ASP A 85 41.74 -8.33 -16.44
CA ASP A 85 41.44 -9.34 -15.41
C ASP A 85 41.23 -10.74 -16.03
N ALA A 86 40.54 -10.83 -17.18
CA ALA A 86 40.33 -12.09 -17.90
C ALA A 86 41.65 -12.74 -18.32
N ARG A 87 42.57 -11.94 -18.88
CA ARG A 87 43.92 -12.40 -19.26
C ARG A 87 44.71 -12.87 -18.05
N ARG A 88 44.67 -12.13 -16.93
CA ARG A 88 45.30 -12.55 -15.66
C ARG A 88 44.71 -13.85 -15.12
N GLY A 89 43.40 -14.04 -15.31
CA GLY A 89 42.67 -15.26 -14.95
C GLY A 89 42.84 -16.44 -15.91
N GLY A 90 43.68 -16.31 -16.95
CA GLY A 90 43.96 -17.39 -17.90
C GLY A 90 42.86 -17.64 -18.94
N VAL A 91 41.96 -16.68 -19.18
CA VAL A 91 40.97 -16.78 -20.27
C VAL A 91 41.68 -16.60 -21.62
N ASP A 92 41.55 -17.60 -22.49
CA ASP A 92 42.17 -17.58 -23.82
C ASP A 92 41.52 -16.55 -24.77
N ALA A 93 42.21 -16.27 -25.88
CA ALA A 93 41.78 -15.28 -26.86
C ALA A 93 40.43 -15.63 -27.53
N ALA A 94 40.15 -16.92 -27.76
CA ALA A 94 38.93 -17.37 -28.41
C ALA A 94 37.70 -17.15 -27.51
N ARG A 95 37.83 -17.41 -26.20
CA ARG A 95 36.79 -17.10 -25.21
C ARG A 95 36.56 -15.60 -25.06
N VAL A 96 37.61 -14.79 -25.11
CA VAL A 96 37.50 -13.32 -25.10
C VAL A 96 36.77 -12.82 -26.35
N GLU A 97 37.12 -13.32 -27.53
CA GLU A 97 36.44 -12.98 -28.78
C GLU A 97 34.96 -13.40 -28.74
N GLY A 98 34.68 -14.58 -28.20
CA GLY A 98 33.34 -15.10 -28.03
C GLY A 98 32.41 -14.21 -27.19
N LEU A 99 32.93 -13.40 -26.27
CA LEU A 99 32.10 -12.46 -25.50
C LEU A 99 31.39 -11.42 -26.37
N THR A 100 31.94 -11.09 -27.54
CA THR A 100 31.38 -10.12 -28.49
C THR A 100 30.34 -10.72 -29.44
N GLN A 101 30.21 -12.05 -29.46
CA GLN A 101 29.38 -12.78 -30.40
C GLN A 101 28.11 -13.30 -29.72
N GLU A 102 27.05 -13.47 -30.52
CA GLU A 102 25.78 -14.01 -30.03
C GLU A 102 25.95 -15.45 -29.52
N GLY A 103 25.38 -15.74 -28.35
CA GLY A 103 25.47 -17.06 -27.72
C GLY A 103 26.82 -17.41 -27.10
N TYR A 104 27.73 -16.44 -26.96
CA TYR A 104 29.05 -16.53 -26.30
C TYR A 104 29.83 -17.81 -26.62
N PRO A 105 30.23 -18.04 -27.89
CA PRO A 105 31.00 -19.23 -28.27
C PRO A 105 32.29 -19.37 -27.45
N GLY A 106 32.68 -20.61 -27.15
CA GLY A 106 33.82 -20.91 -26.28
C GLY A 106 33.51 -20.94 -24.78
N TRP A 107 32.31 -20.55 -24.36
CA TRP A 107 31.83 -20.64 -22.97
C TRP A 107 30.90 -21.85 -22.78
N SER A 108 30.91 -22.47 -21.59
CA SER A 108 30.06 -23.63 -21.28
C SER A 108 28.56 -23.26 -21.28
N SER A 109 27.67 -24.25 -21.30
CA SER A 109 26.22 -24.00 -21.17
C SER A 109 25.86 -23.25 -19.88
N GLU A 110 26.51 -23.60 -18.77
CA GLU A 110 26.31 -23.01 -17.45
C GLU A 110 26.87 -21.58 -17.42
N GLU A 111 28.08 -21.38 -17.94
CA GLU A 111 28.70 -20.06 -18.01
C GLU A 111 27.89 -19.10 -18.89
N ARG A 112 27.31 -19.59 -20.00
CA ARG A 112 26.43 -18.80 -20.86
C ARG A 112 25.20 -18.28 -20.13
N LYS A 113 24.58 -19.08 -19.26
CA LYS A 113 23.49 -18.62 -18.39
C LYS A 113 23.93 -17.45 -17.50
N ALA A 114 25.13 -17.52 -16.93
CA ALA A 114 25.68 -16.44 -16.09
C ALA A 114 26.01 -15.18 -16.90
N LEU A 115 26.50 -15.31 -18.14
CA LEU A 115 26.74 -14.18 -19.05
C LEU A 115 25.43 -13.54 -19.55
N ASP A 116 24.42 -14.34 -19.87
CA ASP A 116 23.07 -13.84 -20.22
C ASP A 116 22.43 -13.11 -19.03
N PHE A 117 22.54 -13.69 -17.83
CA PHE A 117 22.13 -13.03 -16.60
C PHE A 117 22.87 -11.71 -16.39
N ALA A 118 24.20 -11.66 -16.62
CA ALA A 118 24.99 -10.44 -16.52
C ALA A 118 24.49 -9.36 -17.48
N ARG A 119 24.23 -9.71 -18.75
CA ARG A 119 23.67 -8.79 -19.74
C ARG A 119 22.32 -8.25 -19.27
N LYS A 120 21.41 -9.14 -18.85
CA LYS A 120 20.05 -8.79 -18.43
C LYS A 120 20.04 -7.92 -17.18
N MET A 121 20.90 -8.20 -16.20
CA MET A 121 21.12 -7.37 -15.02
C MET A 121 21.64 -5.97 -15.33
N SER A 122 22.35 -5.79 -16.45
CA SER A 122 22.85 -4.48 -16.88
C SER A 122 21.81 -3.67 -17.64
N VAL A 123 21.02 -4.30 -18.51
CA VAL A 123 20.05 -3.61 -19.40
C VAL A 123 18.64 -3.50 -18.81
N THR A 124 18.13 -4.56 -18.19
CA THR A 124 16.72 -4.69 -17.75
C THR A 124 16.62 -5.60 -16.52
N SER A 125 17.23 -5.21 -15.40
CA SER A 125 17.33 -6.07 -14.21
C SER A 125 15.97 -6.49 -13.64
N SER A 126 14.94 -5.66 -13.75
CA SER A 126 13.56 -5.98 -13.32
C SER A 126 12.92 -7.12 -14.11
N GLN A 127 13.45 -7.46 -15.29
CA GLN A 127 12.94 -8.53 -16.15
C GLN A 127 13.66 -9.87 -15.93
N VAL A 128 14.66 -9.95 -15.05
CA VAL A 128 15.19 -11.25 -14.62
C VAL A 128 14.03 -12.06 -14.06
N THR A 129 13.87 -13.29 -14.54
CA THR A 129 12.79 -14.20 -14.13
C THR A 129 13.26 -15.17 -13.05
N ASP A 130 12.31 -15.74 -12.31
CA ASP A 130 12.61 -16.74 -11.29
C ASP A 130 13.21 -18.01 -11.90
N LYS A 131 12.79 -18.36 -13.13
CA LYS A 131 13.36 -19.48 -13.90
C LYS A 131 14.83 -19.25 -14.26
N GLU A 132 15.18 -18.04 -14.73
CA GLU A 132 16.57 -17.70 -15.06
C GLU A 132 17.45 -17.75 -13.81
N PHE A 133 16.97 -17.19 -12.69
CA PHE A 133 17.72 -17.22 -11.44
C PHE A 133 17.86 -18.63 -10.86
N ALA A 134 16.78 -19.43 -10.85
CA ALA A 134 16.82 -20.85 -10.47
C ALA A 134 17.84 -21.62 -11.32
N GLY A 135 17.91 -21.32 -12.63
CA GLY A 135 18.92 -21.90 -13.52
C GLY A 135 20.37 -21.57 -13.16
N LEU A 136 20.62 -20.46 -12.46
CA LEU A 136 21.94 -20.14 -11.88
C LEU A 136 22.19 -20.92 -10.60
N VAL A 137 21.17 -21.02 -9.73
CA VAL A 137 21.24 -21.81 -8.50
C VAL A 137 21.52 -23.28 -8.82
N ASP A 138 20.83 -23.86 -9.80
CA ASP A 138 21.04 -25.24 -10.25
C ASP A 138 22.46 -25.47 -10.78
N ALA A 139 23.03 -24.46 -11.45
CA ALA A 139 24.35 -24.58 -12.09
C ALA A 139 25.53 -24.29 -11.15
N PHE A 140 25.35 -23.40 -10.17
CA PHE A 140 26.46 -22.84 -9.38
C PHE A 140 26.23 -22.87 -7.85
N GLY A 141 25.03 -23.21 -7.40
CA GLY A 141 24.59 -23.16 -6.00
C GLY A 141 24.25 -21.75 -5.50
N ASP A 142 23.48 -21.67 -4.42
CA ASP A 142 22.95 -20.43 -3.82
C ASP A 142 24.04 -19.39 -3.57
N ARG A 143 25.16 -19.82 -2.96
CA ARG A 143 26.29 -18.94 -2.59
C ARG A 143 26.89 -18.25 -3.82
N THR A 144 27.09 -19.00 -4.90
CA THR A 144 27.70 -18.48 -6.13
C THR A 144 26.71 -17.62 -6.90
N ALA A 145 25.43 -18.02 -6.99
CA ALA A 145 24.37 -17.20 -7.58
C ALA A 145 24.19 -15.86 -6.84
N ALA A 146 24.23 -15.87 -5.51
CA ALA A 146 24.20 -14.63 -4.71
C ALA A 146 25.41 -13.73 -4.99
N SER A 147 26.60 -14.32 -5.10
CA SER A 147 27.82 -13.58 -5.45
C SER A 147 27.74 -12.97 -6.85
N MET A 148 27.09 -13.65 -7.80
CA MET A 148 26.86 -13.13 -9.16
C MET A 148 25.96 -11.89 -9.16
N VAL A 149 24.92 -11.86 -8.30
CA VAL A 149 24.08 -10.67 -8.11
C VAL A 149 24.91 -9.49 -7.59
N LEU A 150 25.73 -9.71 -6.55
CA LEU A 150 26.59 -8.67 -5.97
C LEU A 150 27.63 -8.16 -6.97
N LEU A 151 28.22 -9.06 -7.76
CA LEU A 151 29.15 -8.71 -8.83
C LEU A 151 28.48 -7.80 -9.89
N MET A 152 27.26 -8.13 -10.30
CA MET A 152 26.52 -7.34 -11.29
C MET A 152 26.05 -6.00 -10.73
N ALA A 153 25.69 -5.94 -9.45
CA ALA A 153 25.42 -4.70 -8.74
C ALA A 153 26.67 -3.80 -8.73
N TYR A 154 27.83 -4.35 -8.37
CA TYR A 154 29.11 -3.63 -8.39
C TYR A 154 29.50 -3.14 -9.78
N ALA A 155 29.51 -4.03 -10.77
CA ALA A 155 29.95 -3.69 -12.13
C ALA A 155 29.13 -2.53 -12.71
N ASN A 156 27.81 -2.55 -12.54
CA ASN A 156 26.94 -1.49 -13.05
C ASN A 156 27.05 -0.16 -12.30
N PHE A 157 27.31 -0.20 -10.99
CA PHE A 157 27.65 0.99 -10.22
C PHE A 157 28.98 1.57 -10.73
N HIS A 158 30.01 0.75 -10.81
CA HIS A 158 31.35 1.17 -11.20
C HIS A 158 31.38 1.71 -12.63
N ASP A 159 30.76 1.01 -13.60
CA ASP A 159 30.71 1.43 -15.00
C ASP A 159 30.11 2.83 -15.16
N ARG A 160 29.00 3.12 -14.48
CA ARG A 160 28.34 4.43 -14.51
C ARG A 160 29.19 5.50 -13.88
N LEU A 161 29.86 5.19 -12.77
CA LEU A 161 30.79 6.12 -12.14
C LEU A 161 31.96 6.45 -13.09
N MET A 162 32.51 5.46 -13.80
CA MET A 162 33.59 5.69 -14.76
C MET A 162 33.15 6.59 -15.92
N ILE A 163 31.93 6.40 -16.42
CA ILE A 163 31.34 7.25 -17.47
C ILE A 163 31.17 8.69 -16.95
N CYS A 164 30.61 8.87 -15.75
CA CYS A 164 30.46 10.18 -15.11
C CYS A 164 31.80 10.89 -14.89
N LEU A 165 32.83 10.16 -14.46
CA LEU A 165 34.18 10.69 -14.21
C LEU A 165 35.01 10.84 -15.48
N GLN A 166 34.53 10.35 -16.64
CA GLN A 166 35.22 10.40 -17.94
C GLN A 166 36.62 9.78 -17.89
N VAL A 167 36.75 8.64 -17.21
CA VAL A 167 38.04 7.98 -16.98
C VAL A 167 38.55 7.34 -18.28
N PRO A 168 39.78 7.64 -18.74
CA PRO A 168 40.30 7.10 -19.99
C PRO A 168 40.59 5.59 -19.89
N ALA A 169 40.16 4.83 -20.90
CA ALA A 169 40.33 3.37 -20.94
C ALA A 169 41.80 2.91 -21.03
N THR A 170 42.70 3.77 -21.51
CA THR A 170 44.14 3.49 -21.66
C THR A 170 44.83 3.20 -20.33
N GLU A 171 44.24 3.59 -19.20
CA GLU A 171 44.78 3.39 -17.85
C GLU A 171 44.07 2.28 -17.06
N ALA A 172 43.17 1.51 -17.71
CA ALA A 172 42.32 0.51 -17.05
C ALA A 172 42.99 -0.85 -16.77
N ALA A 173 44.16 -1.11 -17.36
CA ALA A 173 44.79 -2.44 -17.33
C ALA A 173 45.40 -2.84 -15.97
N ALA A 174 45.45 -1.92 -15.00
CA ALA A 174 46.07 -2.14 -13.70
C ALA A 174 45.40 -3.31 -12.92
N PRO A 175 46.20 -4.11 -12.17
CA PRO A 175 45.65 -5.09 -11.23
C PRO A 175 44.82 -4.39 -10.13
N PRO A 176 43.92 -5.12 -9.44
CA PRO A 176 43.24 -4.56 -8.28
C PRO A 176 44.26 -4.16 -7.21
N ALA A 177 44.04 -2.99 -6.61
CA ALA A 177 44.95 -2.45 -5.62
C ALA A 177 44.74 -3.17 -4.27
N ASP A 178 45.75 -3.91 -3.81
CA ASP A 178 45.73 -4.58 -2.51
C ASP A 178 46.11 -3.58 -1.39
N ILE A 179 45.15 -2.74 -1.04
CA ILE A 179 45.27 -1.66 -0.06
C ILE A 179 44.19 -1.87 1.00
N THR A 180 44.57 -1.66 2.26
CA THR A 180 43.61 -1.65 3.38
C THR A 180 43.79 -0.40 4.23
N PHE A 181 42.70 0.10 4.79
CA PHE A 181 42.65 1.32 5.58
C PHE A 181 42.16 1.05 7.00
N ASP A 182 42.34 2.03 7.88
CA ASP A 182 41.85 1.90 9.25
C ASP A 182 40.33 2.06 9.34
N ALA A 183 39.64 0.97 9.70
CA ALA A 183 38.19 0.94 9.87
C ALA A 183 37.65 2.04 10.82
N ALA A 184 38.42 2.44 11.84
CA ALA A 184 38.02 3.46 12.80
C ALA A 184 37.93 4.87 12.19
N VAL A 185 38.62 5.11 11.06
CA VAL A 185 38.58 6.37 10.31
C VAL A 185 37.42 6.40 9.30
N LEU A 186 36.85 5.23 8.99
CA LEU A 186 35.93 5.03 7.88
C LEU A 186 34.47 4.92 8.33
N ALA A 187 34.16 4.31 9.48
CA ALA A 187 32.78 4.04 9.87
C ALA A 187 32.26 4.92 11.02
N ARG A 188 31.34 5.85 10.72
CA ARG A 188 30.35 6.35 11.69
C ARG A 188 28.98 6.52 11.03
N PRO A 189 27.94 5.78 11.45
CA PRO A 189 26.59 6.08 11.01
C PRO A 189 26.20 7.47 11.53
N THR A 190 25.67 8.32 10.65
CA THR A 190 25.04 9.57 11.06
C THR A 190 23.54 9.33 11.15
N ALA A 191 22.99 9.42 12.36
CA ALA A 191 21.55 9.48 12.55
C ALA A 191 20.99 10.67 11.75
N PRO A 192 19.77 10.56 11.18
CA PRO A 192 19.13 11.70 10.55
C PRO A 192 18.97 12.84 11.56
N PRO A 193 19.14 14.11 11.15
CA PRO A 193 18.85 15.23 12.03
C PRO A 193 17.37 15.19 12.44
N ALA A 194 17.10 15.40 13.73
CA ALA A 194 15.74 15.55 14.22
C ALA A 194 15.18 16.88 13.69
N ASN A 195 14.05 16.83 12.99
CA ASN A 195 13.32 17.97 12.40
C ASN A 195 14.00 18.54 11.15
N LEU A 196 13.54 18.07 9.99
CA LEU A 196 13.85 18.72 8.72
C LEU A 196 13.00 20.00 8.57
N PRO A 197 13.53 21.06 7.93
CA PRO A 197 12.72 22.21 7.59
C PRO A 197 11.55 21.80 6.68
N PRO A 198 10.41 22.52 6.74
CA PRO A 198 9.29 22.28 5.84
C PRO A 198 9.73 22.30 4.39
N TRP A 199 9.17 21.41 3.58
CA TRP A 199 9.47 21.33 2.15
C TRP A 199 9.16 22.67 1.45
N PRO A 200 10.16 23.36 0.88
CA PRO A 200 9.89 24.58 0.14
C PRO A 200 9.19 24.22 -1.18
N LYS A 201 8.00 24.78 -1.41
CA LYS A 201 7.38 24.77 -2.75
C LYS A 201 8.10 25.83 -3.59
N SER A 202 9.05 25.42 -4.42
CA SER A 202 9.59 26.31 -5.46
C SER A 202 8.44 26.69 -6.42
N ALA A 203 8.36 27.96 -6.79
CA ALA A 203 7.47 28.46 -7.84
C ALA A 203 8.22 28.66 -9.18
N ALA A 204 9.42 28.06 -9.31
CA ALA A 204 10.20 28.16 -10.52
C ALA A 204 9.52 27.41 -11.68
N PRO A 205 9.64 27.89 -12.93
CA PRO A 205 9.20 27.12 -14.08
C PRO A 205 9.86 25.74 -14.13
N ASN A 206 9.17 24.77 -14.73
CA ASN A 206 9.75 23.47 -15.03
C ASN A 206 10.81 23.64 -16.15
N ASP A 207 12.08 23.46 -15.82
CA ASP A 207 13.24 23.64 -16.72
C ASP A 207 13.63 22.32 -17.42
N VAL A 208 12.97 21.21 -17.06
CA VAL A 208 13.19 19.89 -17.66
C VAL A 208 12.09 19.59 -18.68
N PRO A 209 12.42 19.20 -19.92
CA PRO A 209 11.43 18.82 -20.91
C PRO A 209 10.52 17.67 -20.41
N PRO A 210 9.20 17.75 -20.66
CA PRO A 210 8.27 16.69 -20.27
C PRO A 210 8.62 15.38 -21.00
N ASP A 211 8.52 14.26 -20.29
CA ASP A 211 8.78 12.93 -20.83
C ASP A 211 7.47 12.13 -20.86
N ALA A 212 6.90 11.96 -22.06
CA ALA A 212 5.61 11.30 -22.22
C ALA A 212 5.62 9.84 -21.75
N GLU A 213 6.76 9.13 -21.88
CA GLU A 213 6.88 7.75 -21.42
C GLU A 213 6.95 7.68 -19.89
N TRP A 214 7.65 8.62 -19.26
CA TRP A 214 7.71 8.75 -17.81
C TRP A 214 6.32 8.97 -17.19
N ALA A 215 5.49 9.83 -17.77
CA ALA A 215 4.15 10.13 -17.24
C ALA A 215 3.09 9.02 -17.45
N LYS A 216 3.38 7.95 -18.21
CA LYS A 216 2.41 6.85 -18.44
C LYS A 216 2.08 6.05 -17.18
N VAL A 217 2.97 6.03 -16.20
CA VAL A 217 2.79 5.26 -14.96
C VAL A 217 2.40 6.22 -13.85
N SER A 218 1.15 6.12 -13.39
CA SER A 218 0.62 6.99 -12.33
C SER A 218 1.20 6.65 -10.95
N TYR A 219 1.01 7.55 -9.98
CA TYR A 219 1.33 7.25 -8.58
C TYR A 219 0.58 6.01 -8.07
N ASP A 220 -0.71 5.86 -8.42
CA ASP A 220 -1.53 4.72 -7.99
C ASP A 220 -1.04 3.39 -8.58
N ASP A 221 -0.53 3.40 -9.83
CA ASP A 221 0.13 2.23 -10.42
C ASP A 221 1.40 1.86 -9.65
N LEU A 222 2.19 2.86 -9.22
CA LEU A 222 3.40 2.62 -8.42
C LEU A 222 3.04 2.06 -7.05
N GLN A 223 2.04 2.60 -6.37
CA GLN A 223 1.55 2.07 -5.10
C GLN A 223 1.05 0.63 -5.24
N THR A 224 0.37 0.31 -6.34
CA THR A 224 -0.03 -1.07 -6.67
C THR A 224 1.19 -1.99 -6.85
N LYS A 225 2.27 -1.50 -7.49
CA LYS A 225 3.53 -2.24 -7.61
C LYS A 225 4.22 -2.46 -6.25
N LEU A 226 4.21 -1.47 -5.35
CA LEU A 226 4.73 -1.62 -3.98
C LEU A 226 3.99 -2.73 -3.24
N GLU A 227 2.67 -2.69 -3.23
CA GLU A 227 1.84 -3.72 -2.59
C GLU A 227 2.03 -5.10 -3.23
N THR A 228 2.19 -5.15 -4.55
CA THR A 228 2.54 -6.40 -5.24
C THR A 228 3.90 -6.91 -4.80
N GLN A 229 4.89 -6.03 -4.61
CA GLN A 229 6.23 -6.41 -4.18
C GLN A 229 6.26 -6.96 -2.76
N ARG A 230 5.44 -6.43 -1.83
CA ARG A 230 5.29 -6.98 -0.47
C ARG A 230 4.84 -8.44 -0.47
N ARG A 231 4.15 -8.87 -1.53
CA ARG A 231 3.61 -10.23 -1.70
C ARG A 231 4.54 -11.17 -2.45
N LYS A 232 5.60 -10.67 -3.08
CA LYS A 232 6.50 -11.50 -3.88
C LYS A 232 7.58 -12.13 -2.98
N PRO A 233 7.73 -13.47 -2.99
CA PRO A 233 8.79 -14.11 -2.22
C PRO A 233 10.17 -13.75 -2.79
N THR A 234 11.16 -13.70 -1.90
CA THR A 234 12.57 -13.59 -2.30
C THR A 234 13.02 -14.88 -3.00
N ARG A 235 13.84 -14.77 -4.05
CA ARG A 235 14.35 -15.93 -4.83
C ARG A 235 15.25 -16.87 -4.08
N LEU A 236 15.90 -16.38 -3.02
CA LEU A 236 16.64 -17.19 -2.06
C LEU A 236 15.93 -17.18 -0.72
N ARG A 237 16.08 -18.27 0.03
CA ARG A 237 15.65 -18.31 1.44
C ARG A 237 16.33 -17.18 2.19
N VAL A 238 15.56 -16.42 2.97
CA VAL A 238 16.08 -15.38 3.86
C VAL A 238 16.69 -16.05 5.11
N PRO A 239 18.02 -16.01 5.34
CA PRO A 239 18.64 -16.64 6.50
C PRO A 239 18.27 -15.92 7.80
N GLU A 240 18.13 -16.65 8.90
CA GLU A 240 17.99 -16.07 10.24
C GLU A 240 19.29 -15.44 10.71
N TRP A 241 19.19 -14.38 11.53
CA TRP A 241 20.37 -13.66 12.01
C TRP A 241 21.34 -14.56 12.79
N SER A 242 20.84 -15.50 13.57
CA SER A 242 21.65 -16.47 14.32
C SER A 242 22.55 -17.33 13.44
N GLU A 243 22.24 -17.46 12.15
CA GLU A 243 23.01 -18.29 11.22
C GLU A 243 24.33 -17.62 10.78
N PHE A 244 24.40 -16.28 10.73
CA PHE A 244 25.56 -15.57 10.19
C PHE A 244 26.09 -14.43 11.06
N ALA A 245 25.33 -13.92 12.05
CA ALA A 245 25.72 -12.75 12.85
C ALA A 245 27.10 -12.88 13.49
N GLY A 246 27.42 -14.08 14.00
CA GLY A 246 28.70 -14.36 14.66
C GLY A 246 29.93 -14.28 13.73
N SER A 247 29.72 -14.26 12.41
CA SER A 247 30.78 -14.10 11.41
C SER A 247 31.02 -12.65 10.98
N LEU A 248 30.15 -11.72 11.40
CA LEU A 248 30.29 -10.31 11.04
C LEU A 248 31.35 -9.60 11.89
N PRO A 249 32.08 -8.63 11.33
CA PRO A 249 33.00 -7.81 12.09
C PRO A 249 32.32 -7.09 13.26
N SER A 250 32.99 -7.07 14.41
CA SER A 250 32.53 -6.33 15.58
C SER A 250 32.33 -4.84 15.24
N GLY A 251 31.23 -4.26 15.72
CA GLY A 251 30.87 -2.86 15.47
C GLY A 251 30.23 -2.58 14.10
N LEU A 252 30.04 -3.59 13.25
CA LEU A 252 29.29 -3.41 11.99
C LEU A 252 27.79 -3.25 12.27
N PHE A 253 27.24 -4.07 13.17
CA PHE A 253 25.86 -3.99 13.67
C PHE A 253 25.84 -4.23 15.17
N ASP A 254 25.20 -3.31 15.91
CA ASP A 254 25.00 -3.47 17.36
C ASP A 254 23.79 -4.34 17.69
N ARG A 255 22.87 -4.50 16.72
CA ARG A 255 21.69 -5.36 16.81
C ARG A 255 21.27 -5.90 15.44
N PRO A 256 20.53 -7.02 15.40
CA PRO A 256 19.89 -7.51 14.18
C PRO A 256 19.07 -6.42 13.48
N SER A 257 19.14 -6.38 12.14
CA SER A 257 18.31 -5.51 11.30
C SER A 257 17.26 -6.32 10.56
N ASP A 258 16.01 -5.87 10.59
CA ASP A 258 14.90 -6.54 9.92
C ASP A 258 14.86 -6.34 8.40
N ILE A 259 15.80 -5.55 7.86
CA ILE A 259 15.97 -5.34 6.43
C ILE A 259 16.37 -6.66 5.76
N VAL A 260 15.49 -7.19 4.90
CA VAL A 260 15.65 -8.47 4.19
C VAL A 260 16.92 -8.49 3.34
N TRP A 261 17.26 -7.35 2.73
CA TRP A 261 18.51 -7.17 1.99
C TRP A 261 19.74 -7.60 2.80
N TYR A 262 19.86 -7.18 4.07
CA TYR A 262 21.03 -7.51 4.91
C TYR A 262 21.12 -9.00 5.18
N ARG A 263 19.98 -9.62 5.52
CA ARG A 263 19.92 -11.07 5.81
C ARG A 263 20.38 -11.90 4.62
N ILE A 264 19.98 -11.53 3.40
CA ILE A 264 20.41 -12.21 2.18
C ILE A 264 21.91 -11.99 1.92
N VAL A 265 22.37 -10.74 1.80
CA VAL A 265 23.74 -10.50 1.31
C VAL A 265 24.81 -10.97 2.30
N PHE A 266 24.57 -10.83 3.61
CA PHE A 266 25.51 -11.31 4.62
C PHE A 266 25.41 -12.81 4.88
N GLY A 267 24.23 -13.40 4.73
CA GLY A 267 24.06 -14.85 4.89
C GLY A 267 24.69 -15.67 3.77
N TYR A 268 24.75 -15.13 2.54
CA TYR A 268 25.30 -15.87 1.39
C TYR A 268 26.69 -15.41 0.93
N ALA A 269 27.04 -14.12 1.01
CA ALA A 269 28.31 -13.62 0.45
C ALA A 269 28.91 -12.45 1.26
N PRO A 270 29.20 -12.65 2.56
CA PRO A 270 29.71 -11.59 3.44
C PRO A 270 31.03 -10.99 2.95
N GLU A 271 31.90 -11.76 2.29
CA GLU A 271 33.17 -11.31 1.74
C GLU A 271 33.05 -10.22 0.66
N LEU A 272 31.87 -10.12 0.02
CA LEU A 272 31.53 -9.09 -0.96
C LEU A 272 30.61 -8.01 -0.36
N ALA A 273 29.71 -8.40 0.55
CA ALA A 273 28.72 -7.50 1.14
C ALA A 273 29.31 -6.56 2.21
N ILE A 274 30.23 -7.05 3.05
CA ILE A 274 30.84 -6.26 4.13
C ILE A 274 31.60 -5.04 3.57
N PRO A 275 32.49 -5.17 2.56
CA PRO A 275 33.16 -4.00 1.98
C PRO A 275 32.18 -2.97 1.42
N PHE A 276 31.06 -3.41 0.84
CA PHE A 276 30.04 -2.49 0.35
C PHE A 276 29.31 -1.78 1.49
N GLU A 277 28.99 -2.47 2.58
CA GLU A 277 28.35 -1.85 3.75
C GLU A 277 29.26 -0.79 4.40
N VAL A 278 30.56 -1.11 4.53
CA VAL A 278 31.56 -0.14 5.01
C VAL A 278 31.63 1.07 4.08
N TYR A 279 31.69 0.85 2.77
CA TYR A 279 31.63 1.92 1.77
C TYR A 279 30.35 2.75 1.87
N LEU A 280 29.17 2.11 1.99
CA LEU A 280 27.86 2.76 2.07
C LEU A 280 27.80 3.73 3.26
N ARG A 281 28.22 3.27 4.45
CA ARG A 281 28.28 4.08 5.68
C ARG A 281 29.28 5.21 5.58
N THR A 282 30.46 4.93 5.04
CA THR A 282 31.54 5.91 4.87
C THR A 282 31.10 7.03 3.92
N ALA A 283 30.56 6.67 2.75
CA ALA A 283 30.05 7.61 1.76
C ALA A 283 28.86 8.40 2.30
N GLY A 284 27.94 7.76 3.02
CA GLY A 284 26.85 8.46 3.70
C GLY A 284 27.34 9.51 4.71
N SER A 285 28.33 9.16 5.53
CA SER A 285 28.93 10.07 6.52
C SER A 285 29.71 11.22 5.86
N GLU A 286 30.47 10.94 4.81
CA GLU A 286 31.27 11.95 4.12
C GLU A 286 30.42 12.93 3.30
N LEU A 287 29.30 12.45 2.76
CA LEU A 287 28.37 13.26 1.98
C LEU A 287 27.29 13.94 2.82
N GLY A 288 26.94 13.41 3.99
CA GLY A 288 25.84 13.89 4.83
C GLY A 288 25.84 15.41 5.07
N PRO A 289 26.98 16.05 5.41
CA PRO A 289 27.04 17.51 5.57
C PRO A 289 26.82 18.31 4.28
N ARG A 290 26.86 17.66 3.11
CA ARG A 290 26.91 18.30 1.78
C ARG A 290 25.68 18.02 0.91
N LEU A 291 24.95 16.93 1.16
CA LEU A 291 23.79 16.52 0.39
C LEU A 291 22.59 16.33 1.32
N ASP A 292 21.55 17.12 1.10
CA ASP A 292 20.29 16.99 1.84
C ASP A 292 19.73 15.56 1.68
N ARG A 293 19.27 14.99 2.80
CA ARG A 293 18.80 13.59 2.85
C ARG A 293 17.52 13.40 2.03
N MET A 294 16.63 14.39 2.01
CA MET A 294 15.36 14.31 1.27
C MET A 294 15.62 14.37 -0.22
N PHE A 295 16.47 15.29 -0.65
CA PHE A 295 16.93 15.37 -2.01
C PHE A 295 17.68 14.09 -2.44
N GLY A 296 18.59 13.58 -1.61
CA GLY A 296 19.27 12.29 -1.86
C GLY A 296 18.30 11.12 -1.99
N GLY A 297 17.25 11.09 -1.17
CA GLY A 297 16.14 10.13 -1.25
C GLY A 297 15.31 10.29 -2.54
N SER A 298 15.01 11.52 -2.96
CA SER A 298 14.32 11.80 -4.24
C SER A 298 15.14 11.35 -5.43
N LEU A 299 16.46 11.58 -5.41
CA LEU A 299 17.37 11.11 -6.44
C LEU A 299 17.37 9.58 -6.50
N PHE A 300 17.36 8.90 -5.34
CA PHE A 300 17.26 7.45 -5.30
C PHE A 300 15.92 6.98 -5.87
N TRP A 301 14.81 7.58 -5.43
CA TRP A 301 13.46 7.24 -5.90
C TRP A 301 13.33 7.36 -7.42
N VAL A 302 13.93 8.37 -8.05
CA VAL A 302 13.96 8.49 -9.52
C VAL A 302 14.72 7.32 -10.17
N VAL A 303 15.87 6.93 -9.62
CA VAL A 303 16.63 5.76 -10.13
C VAL A 303 15.84 4.46 -9.94
N THR A 304 15.17 4.28 -8.80
CA THR A 304 14.40 3.06 -8.52
C THR A 304 13.19 2.94 -9.43
N ARG A 305 12.48 4.04 -9.70
CA ARG A 305 11.40 4.07 -10.70
C ARG A 305 11.94 3.79 -12.10
N ALA A 306 13.04 4.43 -12.48
CA ALA A 306 13.64 4.27 -13.80
C ALA A 306 14.13 2.84 -14.08
N LEU A 307 14.48 2.07 -13.05
CA LEU A 307 14.84 0.65 -13.12
C LEU A 307 13.69 -0.32 -12.76
N ASP A 308 12.50 0.19 -12.48
CA ASP A 308 11.34 -0.59 -12.05
C ASP A 308 11.66 -1.48 -10.82
N CYS A 309 12.27 -0.89 -9.78
CA CYS A 309 12.53 -1.54 -8.48
C CYS A 309 11.51 -1.07 -7.41
N PRO A 310 10.34 -1.73 -7.25
CA PRO A 310 9.38 -1.37 -6.22
C PRO A 310 9.91 -1.59 -4.79
N TYR A 311 10.75 -2.60 -4.53
CA TYR A 311 11.36 -2.80 -3.21
C TYR A 311 12.13 -1.56 -2.75
N CYS A 312 12.99 -1.06 -3.63
CA CYS A 312 13.83 0.09 -3.36
C CYS A 312 13.01 1.37 -3.19
N MET A 313 11.94 1.52 -3.99
CA MET A 313 11.02 2.64 -3.92
C MET A 313 10.27 2.68 -2.57
N GLY A 314 9.78 1.54 -2.09
CA GLY A 314 9.19 1.43 -0.76
C GLY A 314 10.19 1.81 0.35
N HIS A 315 11.45 1.42 0.22
CA HIS A 315 12.51 1.85 1.15
C HIS A 315 12.81 3.34 1.09
N CYS A 316 12.66 4.00 -0.06
CA CYS A 316 12.73 5.46 -0.14
C CYS A 316 11.61 6.10 0.69
N GLU A 317 10.37 5.63 0.54
CA GLU A 317 9.19 6.13 1.27
C GLU A 317 9.32 5.91 2.79
N MET A 318 9.76 4.72 3.21
CA MET A 318 10.06 4.43 4.61
C MET A 318 11.18 5.32 5.17
N ASN A 319 12.23 5.61 4.39
CA ASN A 319 13.31 6.50 4.83
C ASN A 319 12.84 7.95 5.00
N TRP A 320 11.89 8.39 4.20
CA TRP A 320 11.26 9.71 4.35
C TRP A 320 10.39 9.79 5.60
N GLU A 321 9.66 8.73 5.91
CA GLU A 321 8.89 8.65 7.16
C GLU A 321 9.81 8.74 8.39
N VAL A 322 10.92 7.99 8.42
CA VAL A 322 11.89 8.07 9.53
C VAL A 322 12.56 9.46 9.61
N ALA A 323 12.63 10.17 8.49
CA ALA A 323 13.13 11.54 8.45
C ALA A 323 12.08 12.59 8.89
N GLY A 324 10.85 12.17 9.17
CA GLY A 324 9.80 13.00 9.76
C GLY A 324 8.70 13.44 8.80
N LEU A 325 8.65 12.95 7.55
CA LEU A 325 7.50 13.21 6.69
C LEU A 325 6.29 12.36 7.12
N SER A 326 5.11 13.00 7.12
CA SER A 326 3.83 12.31 7.27
C SER A 326 3.50 11.48 6.03
N PRO A 327 2.59 10.49 6.14
CA PRO A 327 2.12 9.72 4.98
C PRO A 327 1.58 10.59 3.83
N ALA A 328 0.90 11.70 4.15
CA ALA A 328 0.39 12.63 3.15
C ALA A 328 1.53 13.34 2.38
N GLU A 329 2.55 13.81 3.09
CA GLU A 329 3.69 14.49 2.43
C GLU A 329 4.55 13.51 1.63
N ILE A 330 4.67 12.25 2.06
CA ILE A 330 5.32 11.17 1.30
C ILE A 330 4.55 10.91 0.01
N ALA A 331 3.23 10.81 0.07
CA ALA A 331 2.38 10.61 -1.10
C ALA A 331 2.51 11.77 -2.08
N ASP A 332 2.48 13.01 -1.59
CA ASP A 332 2.63 14.22 -2.43
C ASP A 332 4.00 14.28 -3.10
N ARG A 333 5.08 14.02 -2.34
CA ARG A 333 6.43 13.97 -2.92
C ARG A 333 6.54 12.88 -3.99
N SER A 334 5.99 11.70 -3.71
CA SER A 334 6.02 10.58 -4.65
C SER A 334 5.21 10.87 -5.92
N ARG A 335 4.05 11.55 -5.80
CA ARG A 335 3.28 12.04 -6.95
C ARG A 335 4.07 13.03 -7.81
N LEU A 336 4.75 14.00 -7.18
CA LEU A 336 5.59 14.97 -7.89
C LEU A 336 6.72 14.28 -8.66
N LEU A 337 7.44 13.35 -8.02
CA LEU A 337 8.49 12.57 -8.69
C LEU A 337 7.94 11.64 -9.77
N ALA A 338 6.71 11.13 -9.59
CA ALA A 338 5.99 10.32 -10.56
C ALA A 338 5.55 11.13 -11.80
N GLY A 339 5.25 12.41 -11.62
CA GLY A 339 4.77 13.30 -12.67
C GLY A 339 5.86 13.81 -13.62
N ASN A 340 5.42 14.67 -14.54
CA ASN A 340 6.27 15.43 -15.47
C ASN A 340 6.45 16.89 -15.07
N ASP A 341 5.82 17.32 -13.99
CA ASP A 341 5.95 18.67 -13.46
C ASP A 341 6.82 18.65 -12.21
N TRP A 342 8.05 19.12 -12.36
CA TRP A 342 9.02 19.25 -11.27
C TRP A 342 9.24 20.70 -10.86
N SER A 343 8.32 21.62 -11.19
CA SER A 343 8.36 23.04 -10.78
C SER A 343 8.51 23.25 -9.27
N SER A 344 7.99 22.31 -8.47
CA SER A 344 8.14 22.29 -7.01
C SER A 344 9.58 22.08 -6.52
N PHE A 345 10.49 21.60 -7.37
CA PHE A 345 11.92 21.47 -7.10
C PHE A 345 12.68 22.68 -7.65
N SER A 346 13.83 23.03 -7.06
CA SER A 346 14.70 24.07 -7.61
C SER A 346 15.30 23.65 -8.97
N PRO A 347 15.68 24.59 -9.87
CA PRO A 347 16.26 24.23 -11.17
C PRO A 347 17.45 23.26 -11.08
N ALA A 348 18.34 23.46 -10.11
CA ALA A 348 19.46 22.57 -9.84
C ALA A 348 19.01 21.13 -9.49
N GLU A 349 17.97 20.99 -8.65
CA GLU A 349 17.42 19.68 -8.32
C GLU A 349 16.72 19.04 -9.51
N GLN A 350 15.97 19.81 -10.31
CA GLN A 350 15.34 19.33 -11.54
C GLN A 350 16.39 18.75 -12.50
N HIS A 351 17.49 19.47 -12.74
CA HIS A 351 18.61 18.99 -13.57
C HIS A 351 19.25 17.72 -13.01
N ALA A 352 19.44 17.62 -11.70
CA ALA A 352 19.99 16.42 -11.07
C ALA A 352 19.06 15.20 -11.15
N LEU A 353 17.76 15.38 -10.95
CA LEU A 353 16.76 14.31 -11.12
C LEU A 353 16.70 13.85 -12.58
N ALA A 354 16.73 14.80 -13.54
CA ALA A 354 16.79 14.50 -14.96
C ALA A 354 18.08 13.77 -15.34
N PHE A 355 19.22 14.18 -14.77
CA PHE A 355 20.51 13.51 -14.93
C PHE A 355 20.46 12.08 -14.41
N ALA A 356 19.94 11.83 -13.20
CA ALA A 356 19.82 10.47 -12.65
C ALA A 356 18.91 9.58 -13.51
N ARG A 357 17.80 10.11 -14.02
CA ARG A 357 16.94 9.41 -14.99
C ARG A 357 17.71 9.07 -16.27
N LYS A 358 18.45 10.03 -16.83
CA LYS A 358 19.27 9.86 -18.04
C LYS A 358 20.38 8.82 -17.84
N LEU A 359 21.12 8.90 -16.73
CA LEU A 359 22.15 7.94 -16.32
C LEU A 359 21.60 6.51 -16.20
N THR A 360 20.31 6.40 -15.90
CA THR A 360 19.62 5.13 -15.72
C THR A 360 19.11 4.54 -17.03
N GLN A 361 18.29 5.30 -17.77
CA GLN A 361 17.54 4.81 -18.94
C GLN A 361 18.25 5.05 -20.28
N ALA A 362 19.16 6.02 -20.33
CA ALA A 362 19.79 6.48 -21.56
C ALA A 362 21.29 6.73 -21.35
N LEU A 363 21.98 5.77 -20.72
CA LEU A 363 23.40 5.89 -20.36
C LEU A 363 24.29 6.30 -21.54
N ALA A 364 24.04 5.76 -22.74
CA ALA A 364 24.76 6.11 -23.97
C ALA A 364 24.60 7.58 -24.40
N LYS A 365 23.60 8.30 -23.88
CA LYS A 365 23.37 9.73 -24.14
C LYS A 365 24.02 10.64 -23.09
N VAL A 366 24.59 10.09 -22.01
CA VAL A 366 25.29 10.88 -21.00
C VAL A 366 26.56 11.47 -21.61
N SER A 367 26.70 12.78 -21.52
CA SER A 367 27.75 13.57 -22.16
C SER A 367 28.56 14.36 -21.13
N PRO A 368 29.75 14.86 -21.51
CA PRO A 368 30.51 15.76 -20.65
C PRO A 368 29.76 17.05 -20.26
N GLN A 369 28.82 17.51 -21.09
CA GLN A 369 27.98 18.67 -20.80
C GLN A 369 26.99 18.40 -19.66
N ASP A 370 26.42 17.19 -19.60
CA ASP A 370 25.52 16.82 -18.51
C ASP A 370 26.25 16.85 -17.16
N VAL A 371 27.49 16.31 -17.12
CA VAL A 371 28.34 16.35 -15.92
C VAL A 371 28.75 17.78 -15.59
N ALA A 372 29.10 18.59 -16.58
CA ALA A 372 29.43 20.00 -16.38
C ALA A 372 28.24 20.80 -15.82
N GLN A 373 27.01 20.50 -16.23
CA GLN A 373 25.81 21.14 -15.70
C GLN A 373 25.64 20.82 -14.22
N VAL A 374 25.77 19.56 -13.80
CA VAL A 374 25.73 19.17 -12.38
C VAL A 374 26.84 19.86 -11.58
N VAL A 375 28.05 19.99 -12.13
CA VAL A 375 29.15 20.72 -11.50
C VAL A 375 28.85 22.21 -11.36
N ASN A 376 28.24 22.84 -12.37
CA ASN A 376 27.86 24.24 -12.32
C ASN A 376 26.77 24.50 -11.27
N ASP A 377 25.78 23.62 -11.17
CA ASP A 377 24.63 23.77 -10.28
C ASP A 377 24.98 23.53 -8.81
N PHE A 378 25.88 22.58 -8.53
CA PHE A 378 26.18 22.15 -7.15
C PHE A 378 27.60 22.46 -6.67
N GLY A 379 28.50 22.87 -7.55
CA GLY A 379 29.94 22.96 -7.28
C GLY A 379 30.62 21.57 -7.27
N PRO A 380 31.97 21.51 -7.36
CA PRO A 380 32.70 20.27 -7.56
C PRO A 380 32.49 19.25 -6.44
N ALA A 381 32.60 19.67 -5.17
CA ALA A 381 32.48 18.76 -4.03
C ALA A 381 31.12 18.05 -3.95
N ARG A 382 30.02 18.79 -4.15
CA ARG A 382 28.65 18.22 -4.11
C ARG A 382 28.34 17.45 -5.37
N ALA A 383 28.79 17.92 -6.54
CA ALA A 383 28.62 17.20 -7.80
C ALA A 383 29.30 15.83 -7.76
N ALA A 384 30.53 15.73 -7.24
CA ALA A 384 31.21 14.43 -7.06
C ALA A 384 30.36 13.45 -6.24
N GLY A 385 29.78 13.94 -5.13
CA GLY A 385 28.87 13.16 -4.29
C GLY A 385 27.57 12.74 -4.99
N LEU A 386 26.99 13.62 -5.80
CA LEU A 386 25.79 13.36 -6.57
C LEU A 386 26.03 12.28 -7.63
N LEU A 387 27.11 12.40 -8.41
CA LEU A 387 27.51 11.42 -9.41
C LEU A 387 27.80 10.06 -8.77
N LEU A 388 28.48 10.06 -7.61
CA LEU A 388 28.75 8.85 -6.83
C LEU A 388 27.45 8.19 -6.36
N ASN A 389 26.52 8.94 -5.77
CA ASN A 389 25.25 8.42 -5.27
C ASN A 389 24.34 7.93 -6.39
N ALA A 390 24.15 8.74 -7.44
CA ALA A 390 23.36 8.37 -8.61
C ALA A 390 23.88 7.05 -9.20
N SER A 391 25.19 6.87 -9.28
CA SER A 391 25.81 5.61 -9.73
C SER A 391 25.63 4.49 -8.69
N ARG A 392 25.82 4.76 -7.38
CA ARG A 392 25.70 3.76 -6.31
C ARG A 392 24.30 3.17 -6.20
N TYR A 393 23.26 3.94 -6.52
CA TYR A 393 21.88 3.45 -6.52
C TYR A 393 21.66 2.28 -7.49
N HIS A 394 22.50 2.15 -8.52
CA HIS A 394 22.52 0.98 -9.41
C HIS A 394 22.99 -0.30 -8.72
N TYR A 395 23.80 -0.20 -7.67
CA TYR A 395 24.18 -1.33 -6.83
C TYR A 395 22.96 -1.85 -6.07
N MET A 396 22.30 -0.97 -5.31
CA MET A 396 21.15 -1.32 -4.47
C MET A 396 20.01 -1.90 -5.29
N THR A 397 19.62 -1.23 -6.39
CA THR A 397 18.52 -1.67 -7.27
C THR A 397 18.76 -3.02 -7.93
N ARG A 398 20.00 -3.31 -8.33
CA ARG A 398 20.34 -4.61 -8.94
C ARG A 398 20.30 -5.74 -7.93
N ILE A 399 20.73 -5.50 -6.69
CA ILE A 399 20.56 -6.51 -5.64
C ILE A 399 19.08 -6.82 -5.45
N SER A 400 18.25 -5.78 -5.30
CA SER A 400 16.82 -5.94 -5.07
C SER A 400 16.11 -6.65 -6.23
N ASN A 401 16.38 -6.26 -7.48
CA ASN A 401 15.79 -6.90 -8.67
C ASN A 401 16.35 -8.30 -8.92
N GLY A 402 17.66 -8.50 -8.71
CA GLY A 402 18.34 -9.77 -8.91
C GLY A 402 17.83 -10.86 -7.97
N PHE A 403 17.65 -10.53 -6.68
CA PHE A 403 17.05 -11.43 -5.70
C PHE A 403 15.52 -11.40 -5.67
N GLN A 404 14.88 -10.43 -6.34
CA GLN A 404 13.43 -10.19 -6.24
C GLN A 404 13.00 -10.11 -4.76
N LEU A 405 13.64 -9.22 -4.00
CA LEU A 405 13.43 -9.12 -2.54
C LEU A 405 11.98 -8.78 -2.17
N THR A 406 11.38 -9.51 -1.24
CA THR A 406 10.10 -9.09 -0.65
C THR A 406 10.24 -7.75 0.08
N LEU A 407 9.25 -6.86 -0.06
CA LEU A 407 9.21 -5.57 0.64
C LEU A 407 8.55 -5.74 2.02
N GLU A 408 9.21 -5.30 3.08
CA GLU A 408 8.78 -5.45 4.47
C GLU A 408 7.53 -4.60 4.77
N SER A 409 6.50 -5.16 5.43
CA SER A 409 5.25 -4.45 5.75
C SER A 409 5.49 -3.20 6.60
N ASP A 410 6.35 -3.34 7.60
CA ASP A 410 6.66 -2.30 8.57
C ASP A 410 7.83 -1.45 8.10
N ASN A 411 7.91 -0.23 8.62
CA ASN A 411 9.08 0.62 8.43
C ASN A 411 10.27 0.11 9.27
N VAL A 412 11.10 -0.71 8.64
CA VAL A 412 12.34 -1.30 9.17
C VAL A 412 13.44 -0.28 9.49
N PHE A 413 13.30 0.99 9.06
CA PHE A 413 14.33 2.01 9.27
C PHE A 413 14.27 2.68 10.63
N PHE A 414 13.13 2.64 11.35
CA PHE A 414 13.08 3.12 12.74
C PHE A 414 14.08 2.34 13.60
N ASP A 415 14.11 1.03 13.42
CA ASP A 415 15.05 0.19 14.12
C ASP A 415 16.48 0.39 13.61
N TYR A 416 16.67 0.42 12.29
CA TYR A 416 17.99 0.63 11.71
C TYR A 416 18.69 1.92 12.20
N TYR A 417 17.95 3.03 12.31
CA TYR A 417 18.50 4.31 12.78
C TYR A 417 18.40 4.54 14.28
N ASN A 418 17.87 3.57 15.05
CA ASN A 418 17.58 3.73 16.47
C ASN A 418 16.70 4.96 16.76
N VAL A 419 15.73 5.20 15.88
CA VAL A 419 14.74 6.28 16.01
C VAL A 419 13.49 5.66 16.63
N LYS A 420 12.96 6.32 17.67
CA LYS A 420 11.71 5.89 18.30
C LYS A 420 10.59 5.98 17.26
N ARG A 421 9.88 4.86 17.02
CA ARG A 421 8.68 4.85 16.18
C ARG A 421 7.68 5.90 16.71
N PRO A 422 7.04 6.71 15.84
CA PRO A 422 5.90 7.52 16.22
C PRO A 422 4.90 6.61 16.93
N VAL A 423 4.44 7.04 18.11
CA VAL A 423 3.34 6.32 18.77
C VAL A 423 2.14 6.52 17.85
N SER A 424 1.47 5.43 17.45
CA SER A 424 0.21 5.52 16.72
C SER A 424 -0.69 6.52 17.45
N GLU A 425 -1.24 7.50 16.72
CA GLU A 425 -2.14 8.46 17.35
C GLU A 425 -3.21 7.72 18.16
N PRO A 426 -3.60 8.21 19.34
CA PRO A 426 -4.65 7.55 20.10
C PRO A 426 -5.96 7.54 19.28
N PRO A 427 -6.84 6.55 19.50
CA PRO A 427 -8.18 6.57 18.93
C PRO A 427 -8.86 7.94 19.12
N PRO A 428 -9.57 8.46 18.10
CA PRO A 428 -10.22 9.76 18.20
C PRO A 428 -11.45 9.74 19.12
N VAL A 429 -11.86 8.55 19.58
CA VAL A 429 -12.94 8.33 20.54
C VAL A 429 -12.39 7.79 21.87
N PRO A 430 -13.00 8.14 23.01
CA PRO A 430 -12.66 7.52 24.29
C PRO A 430 -12.86 6.00 24.24
N VAL A 431 -11.83 5.24 24.60
CA VAL A 431 -11.91 3.78 24.72
C VAL A 431 -12.03 3.41 26.19
N LEU A 432 -13.19 2.90 26.59
CA LEU A 432 -13.45 2.46 27.95
C LEU A 432 -12.57 1.27 28.35
N THR A 433 -12.36 1.04 29.65
CA THR A 433 -11.92 -0.26 30.15
C THR A 433 -13.01 -1.32 29.95
N SER A 434 -12.68 -2.61 30.01
CA SER A 434 -13.70 -3.68 29.91
C SER A 434 -14.78 -3.54 30.99
N ASP A 435 -14.41 -3.19 32.22
CA ASP A 435 -15.36 -3.02 33.32
C ASP A 435 -16.29 -1.82 33.13
N GLU A 436 -15.75 -0.69 32.67
CA GLU A 436 -16.55 0.49 32.33
C GLU A 436 -17.49 0.22 31.16
N ALA A 437 -17.01 -0.49 30.13
CA ALA A 437 -17.82 -0.88 29.00
C ALA A 437 -18.95 -1.83 29.41
N TRP A 438 -18.70 -2.83 30.25
CA TRP A 438 -19.77 -3.70 30.78
C TRP A 438 -20.80 -2.95 31.61
N LYS A 439 -20.40 -1.91 32.36
CA LYS A 439 -21.32 -1.04 33.10
C LYS A 439 -22.16 -0.16 32.17
N ALA A 440 -21.60 0.27 31.04
CA ALA A 440 -22.31 1.07 30.04
C ALA A 440 -23.25 0.22 29.18
N LEU A 441 -22.90 -1.04 28.94
CA LEU A 441 -23.70 -1.95 28.13
C LEU A 441 -25.07 -2.25 28.79
N PRO A 442 -26.09 -2.54 27.98
CA PRO A 442 -27.41 -2.94 28.46
C PRO A 442 -27.37 -4.24 29.27
N LYS A 443 -28.46 -4.51 30.00
CA LYS A 443 -28.56 -5.67 30.89
C LYS A 443 -28.26 -7.00 30.18
N VAL A 444 -27.25 -7.69 30.68
CA VAL A 444 -26.76 -9.00 30.21
C VAL A 444 -27.46 -10.13 30.98
N VAL A 445 -27.89 -11.15 30.26
CA VAL A 445 -28.43 -12.40 30.81
C VAL A 445 -27.31 -13.41 31.07
N SER A 446 -26.36 -13.56 30.13
CA SER A 446 -25.23 -14.47 30.25
C SER A 446 -24.00 -13.97 29.49
N GLY A 447 -22.80 -14.33 29.96
CA GLY A 447 -21.53 -14.01 29.27
C GLY A 447 -20.91 -12.65 29.63
N ALA A 448 -21.38 -11.98 30.68
CA ALA A 448 -20.79 -10.73 31.17
C ALA A 448 -19.41 -10.93 31.80
N GLY A 449 -18.62 -9.86 31.92
CA GLY A 449 -17.33 -9.85 32.63
C GLY A 449 -16.15 -10.43 31.84
N GLN A 450 -16.37 -10.94 30.63
CA GLN A 450 -15.31 -11.36 29.72
C GLN A 450 -14.54 -10.15 29.16
N PRO A 451 -13.26 -10.30 28.76
CA PRO A 451 -12.55 -9.25 28.03
C PRO A 451 -13.34 -8.81 26.79
N LEU A 452 -13.53 -7.49 26.63
CA LEU A 452 -14.26 -6.93 25.49
C LEU A 452 -13.28 -6.45 24.41
N PRO A 453 -13.54 -6.76 23.12
CA PRO A 453 -12.80 -6.19 22.00
C PRO A 453 -12.77 -4.66 22.08
N VAL A 454 -11.66 -4.07 21.64
CA VAL A 454 -11.46 -2.61 21.66
C VAL A 454 -12.62 -1.84 21.03
N TRP A 455 -13.20 -2.37 19.95
CA TRP A 455 -14.29 -1.71 19.21
C TRP A 455 -15.58 -1.66 20.02
N VAL A 456 -15.86 -2.65 20.87
CA VAL A 456 -17.01 -2.61 21.78
C VAL A 456 -16.82 -1.49 22.79
N ARG A 457 -15.61 -1.42 23.37
CA ARG A 457 -15.25 -0.45 24.41
C ARG A 457 -15.28 0.98 23.88
N ALA A 458 -14.95 1.18 22.60
CA ALA A 458 -15.05 2.46 21.91
C ALA A 458 -16.50 2.91 21.66
N VAL A 459 -17.41 1.97 21.37
CA VAL A 459 -18.80 2.28 21.03
C VAL A 459 -19.70 2.42 22.27
N ALA A 460 -19.46 1.60 23.29
CA ALA A 460 -20.33 1.46 24.45
C ALA A 460 -20.56 2.78 25.21
N GLY A 461 -19.60 3.72 25.18
CA GLY A 461 -19.73 5.00 25.86
C GLY A 461 -20.76 5.97 25.25
N ARG A 462 -21.14 5.78 23.98
CA ARG A 462 -22.06 6.69 23.25
C ARG A 462 -23.27 5.98 22.65
N LEU A 463 -23.10 4.73 22.23
CA LEU A 463 -24.13 3.90 21.58
C LEU A 463 -24.17 2.49 22.21
N PRO A 464 -24.46 2.35 23.51
CA PRO A 464 -24.40 1.08 24.24
C PRO A 464 -25.34 -0.01 23.68
N ARG A 465 -26.54 0.34 23.22
CA ARG A 465 -27.48 -0.64 22.62
C ARG A 465 -26.98 -1.12 21.27
N THR A 466 -26.41 -0.23 20.48
CA THR A 466 -25.76 -0.56 19.20
C THR A 466 -24.54 -1.44 19.42
N ALA A 467 -23.68 -1.13 20.41
CA ALA A 467 -22.54 -1.96 20.77
C ALA A 467 -22.96 -3.39 21.14
N ALA A 468 -24.03 -3.55 21.93
CA ALA A 468 -24.60 -4.85 22.26
C ALA A 468 -25.13 -5.60 21.03
N ALA A 469 -25.80 -4.91 20.11
CA ALA A 469 -26.31 -5.52 18.88
C ALA A 469 -25.17 -5.93 17.93
N MET A 470 -24.11 -5.12 17.86
CA MET A 470 -22.89 -5.45 17.11
C MET A 470 -22.16 -6.67 17.66
N LEU A 471 -22.13 -6.86 18.99
CA LEU A 471 -21.59 -8.07 19.61
C LEU A 471 -22.33 -9.34 19.14
N GLN A 472 -23.66 -9.30 19.09
CA GLN A 472 -24.45 -10.43 18.58
C GLN A 472 -24.21 -10.67 17.07
N LEU A 473 -24.05 -9.60 16.30
CA LEU A 473 -23.72 -9.65 14.89
C LEU A 473 -22.33 -10.25 14.65
N ASP A 474 -21.29 -9.79 15.35
CA ASP A 474 -19.92 -10.34 15.25
C ASP A 474 -19.91 -11.83 15.58
N PHE A 475 -20.55 -12.21 16.69
CA PHE A 475 -20.68 -13.61 17.08
C PHE A 475 -21.36 -14.44 15.97
N ALA A 476 -22.47 -13.96 15.41
CA ALA A 476 -23.17 -14.66 14.33
C ALA A 476 -22.28 -14.83 13.08
N GLN A 477 -21.61 -13.77 12.65
CA GLN A 477 -20.73 -13.80 11.47
C GLN A 477 -19.54 -14.75 11.66
N ARG A 478 -18.96 -14.79 12.86
CA ARG A 478 -17.79 -15.61 13.17
C ARG A 478 -18.11 -17.05 13.52
N THR A 479 -19.33 -17.38 13.93
CA THR A 479 -19.68 -18.73 14.44
C THR A 479 -20.86 -19.41 13.75
N LYS A 480 -21.85 -18.65 13.26
CA LYS A 480 -23.10 -19.18 12.70
C LYS A 480 -23.14 -19.20 11.17
N SER A 481 -22.15 -18.62 10.51
CA SER A 481 -22.09 -18.61 9.05
C SER A 481 -22.04 -20.05 8.49
N PRO A 482 -22.84 -20.37 7.46
CA PRO A 482 -22.79 -21.66 6.75
C PRO A 482 -21.49 -21.95 6.00
N VAL A 483 -20.57 -20.98 5.89
CA VAL A 483 -19.25 -21.19 5.31
C VAL A 483 -18.38 -21.92 6.33
N GLU A 484 -17.71 -23.00 5.88
CA GLU A 484 -16.78 -23.78 6.69
C GLU A 484 -15.77 -22.90 7.45
N PRO A 485 -15.49 -23.18 8.75
CA PRO A 485 -14.73 -22.25 9.60
C PRO A 485 -13.37 -21.82 9.05
N THR A 486 -12.60 -22.75 8.48
CA THR A 486 -11.28 -22.44 7.91
C THR A 486 -11.38 -21.58 6.65
N LEU A 487 -12.28 -21.93 5.73
CA LEU A 487 -12.53 -21.13 4.52
C LEU A 487 -13.06 -19.73 4.88
N ARG A 488 -13.97 -19.65 5.85
CA ARG A 488 -14.51 -18.39 6.38
C ARG A 488 -13.39 -17.49 6.93
N ALA A 489 -12.48 -18.05 7.71
CA ALA A 489 -11.33 -17.32 8.23
C ALA A 489 -10.39 -16.85 7.11
N LYS A 490 -10.07 -17.71 6.14
CA LYS A 490 -9.25 -17.35 4.96
C LYS A 490 -9.90 -16.21 4.15
N MET A 491 -11.21 -16.26 3.90
CA MET A 491 -11.94 -15.20 3.21
C MET A 491 -11.91 -13.88 3.99
N ARG A 492 -12.14 -13.91 5.31
CA ARG A 492 -12.04 -12.72 6.17
C ARG A 492 -10.65 -12.10 6.12
N TRP A 493 -9.60 -12.92 6.12
CA TRP A 493 -8.24 -12.43 5.98
C TRP A 493 -8.02 -11.73 4.63
N VAL A 494 -8.52 -12.29 3.52
CA VAL A 494 -8.40 -11.66 2.19
C VAL A 494 -9.14 -10.32 2.13
N ILE A 495 -10.31 -10.21 2.75
CA ILE A 495 -11.08 -8.95 2.85
C ILE A 495 -10.28 -7.92 3.66
N ALA A 496 -9.81 -8.31 4.84
CA ALA A 496 -9.01 -7.48 5.73
C ALA A 496 -7.70 -7.01 5.07
N HIS A 497 -7.02 -7.91 4.37
CA HIS A 497 -5.80 -7.61 3.62
C HIS A 497 -6.08 -6.63 2.47
N ALA A 498 -7.18 -6.80 1.75
CA ALA A 498 -7.59 -5.88 0.69
C ALA A 498 -7.95 -4.48 1.21
N ASN A 499 -8.51 -4.38 2.42
CA ASN A 499 -8.76 -3.10 3.09
C ASN A 499 -7.54 -2.57 3.88
N ARG A 500 -6.42 -3.30 3.93
CA ARG A 500 -5.23 -2.99 4.75
C ARG A 500 -5.53 -2.85 6.25
N CYS A 501 -6.46 -3.64 6.78
CA CYS A 501 -6.81 -3.65 8.19
C CYS A 501 -6.02 -4.75 8.94
N GLU A 502 -5.00 -4.37 9.69
CA GLU A 502 -4.16 -5.33 10.43
C GLU A 502 -4.92 -6.01 11.57
N TYR A 503 -5.82 -5.28 12.24
CA TYR A 503 -6.64 -5.81 13.32
C TYR A 503 -7.44 -7.04 12.85
N THR A 504 -8.19 -6.91 11.76
CA THR A 504 -9.03 -8.00 11.26
C THR A 504 -8.24 -9.07 10.52
N GLN A 505 -7.05 -8.76 9.99
CA GLN A 505 -6.10 -9.78 9.53
C GLN A 505 -5.69 -10.68 10.71
N ALA A 506 -5.32 -10.10 11.84
CA ALA A 506 -4.93 -10.85 13.04
C ALA A 506 -6.09 -11.68 13.60
N ASP A 507 -7.30 -11.12 13.67
CA ASP A 507 -8.53 -11.86 14.04
C ASP A 507 -8.78 -13.06 13.12
N ALA A 508 -8.67 -12.85 11.81
CA ALA A 508 -8.90 -13.88 10.81
C ALA A 508 -7.86 -15.00 10.91
N LEU A 509 -6.58 -14.69 11.13
CA LEU A 509 -5.55 -15.71 11.36
C LEU A 509 -5.76 -16.46 12.68
N ALA A 510 -6.19 -15.78 13.73
CA ALA A 510 -6.52 -16.42 15.00
C ALA A 510 -7.74 -17.34 14.87
N ASP A 511 -8.77 -16.92 14.13
CA ASP A 511 -9.93 -17.76 13.80
C ASP A 511 -9.56 -18.95 12.90
N LEU A 512 -8.61 -18.76 11.97
CA LEU A 512 -8.10 -19.86 11.14
C LEU A 512 -7.42 -20.92 12.00
N ARG A 513 -6.56 -20.52 12.94
CA ARG A 513 -5.93 -21.45 13.91
C ARG A 513 -6.98 -22.15 14.78
N ARG A 514 -7.96 -21.41 15.32
CA ARG A 514 -9.06 -21.99 16.11
C ARG A 514 -9.91 -22.97 15.30
N GLY A 515 -10.06 -22.74 13.99
CA GLY A 515 -10.72 -23.63 13.05
C GLY A 515 -9.89 -24.84 12.61
N GLY A 516 -8.66 -25.01 13.11
CA GLY A 516 -7.78 -26.13 12.78
C GLY A 516 -6.81 -25.88 11.63
N GLY A 517 -6.67 -24.64 11.16
CA GLY A 517 -5.68 -24.27 10.14
C GLY A 517 -4.25 -24.37 10.65
N THR A 518 -3.35 -24.84 9.79
CA THR A 518 -1.92 -25.04 10.09
C THR A 518 -1.08 -23.78 9.78
N ASP A 519 0.16 -23.71 10.26
CA ASP A 519 1.08 -22.63 9.85
C ASP A 519 1.38 -22.67 8.34
N ALA A 520 1.32 -23.84 7.71
CA ALA A 520 1.42 -23.97 6.26
C ALA A 520 0.19 -23.35 5.55
N ASP A 521 -1.02 -23.51 6.09
CA ASP A 521 -2.21 -22.83 5.58
C ASP A 521 -2.08 -21.30 5.67
N ILE A 522 -1.53 -20.81 6.79
CA ILE A 522 -1.29 -19.38 7.00
C ILE A 522 -0.26 -18.88 5.98
N GLN A 523 0.87 -19.57 5.83
CA GLN A 523 1.91 -19.19 4.88
C GLN A 523 1.38 -19.20 3.42
N ALA A 524 0.57 -20.18 3.06
CA ALA A 524 -0.07 -20.24 1.74
C ALA A 524 -1.06 -19.08 1.54
N LEU A 525 -1.87 -18.77 2.56
CA LEU A 525 -2.86 -17.68 2.53
C LEU A 525 -2.19 -16.30 2.41
N THR A 526 -1.17 -16.03 3.23
CA THR A 526 -0.50 -14.73 3.32
C THR A 526 0.54 -14.50 2.22
N GLY A 527 0.93 -15.57 1.51
CA GLY A 527 1.77 -15.51 0.33
C GLY A 527 1.07 -14.99 -0.93
N PRO A 528 1.72 -15.05 -2.11
CA PRO A 528 1.09 -14.68 -3.36
C PRO A 528 -0.09 -15.60 -3.68
N SER A 529 -1.14 -15.07 -4.30
CA SER A 529 -2.39 -15.81 -4.59
C SER A 529 -2.20 -17.04 -5.47
N SER A 530 -1.07 -17.18 -6.15
CA SER A 530 -0.68 -18.40 -6.89
C SER A 530 -0.46 -19.61 -5.97
N LEU A 531 -0.13 -19.39 -4.69
CA LEU A 531 0.05 -20.42 -3.67
C LEU A 531 -1.27 -20.86 -3.02
N TRP A 532 -2.38 -20.16 -3.27
CA TRP A 532 -3.66 -20.56 -2.70
C TRP A 532 -4.04 -21.97 -3.18
N PRO A 533 -4.47 -22.86 -2.25
CA PRO A 533 -4.97 -24.18 -2.61
C PRO A 533 -6.09 -24.08 -3.65
N GLU A 534 -6.14 -25.02 -4.59
CA GLU A 534 -7.14 -25.00 -5.67
C GLU A 534 -8.58 -24.89 -5.13
N ALA A 535 -8.86 -25.60 -4.03
CA ALA A 535 -10.14 -25.54 -3.33
C ALA A 535 -10.48 -24.13 -2.79
N ASP A 536 -9.51 -23.28 -2.51
CA ASP A 536 -9.73 -21.95 -1.91
C ASP A 536 -9.67 -20.82 -2.95
N ARG A 537 -9.06 -21.06 -4.13
CA ARG A 537 -8.79 -20.00 -5.12
C ARG A 537 -10.01 -19.16 -5.49
N GLU A 538 -11.11 -19.80 -5.92
CA GLU A 538 -12.31 -19.08 -6.35
C GLU A 538 -13.01 -18.33 -5.21
N PRO A 539 -13.26 -18.91 -4.01
CA PRO A 539 -13.83 -18.17 -2.89
C PRO A 539 -12.96 -16.98 -2.46
N LEU A 540 -11.63 -17.14 -2.43
CA LEU A 540 -10.72 -16.07 -2.04
C LEU A 540 -10.64 -14.97 -3.09
N GLU A 541 -10.60 -15.31 -4.38
CA GLU A 541 -10.66 -14.31 -5.45
C GLU A 541 -12.01 -13.59 -5.45
N PHE A 542 -13.11 -14.29 -5.19
CA PHE A 542 -14.42 -13.67 -5.02
C PHE A 542 -14.44 -12.69 -3.85
N ALA A 543 -13.91 -13.07 -2.67
CA ALA A 543 -13.83 -12.19 -1.51
C ALA A 543 -12.99 -10.93 -1.78
N LYS A 544 -11.88 -11.08 -2.51
CA LYS A 544 -11.01 -9.98 -2.94
C LYS A 544 -11.75 -9.05 -3.91
N LEU A 545 -12.30 -9.57 -5.00
CA LEU A 545 -13.03 -8.78 -5.99
C LEU A 545 -14.23 -8.08 -5.36
N LEU A 546 -14.99 -8.76 -4.50
CA LEU A 546 -16.09 -8.15 -3.76
C LEU A 546 -15.64 -6.97 -2.89
N THR A 547 -14.40 -6.97 -2.42
CA THR A 547 -13.83 -5.90 -1.60
C THR A 547 -13.28 -4.74 -2.42
N VAL A 548 -12.58 -4.99 -3.52
CA VAL A 548 -11.85 -3.94 -4.26
C VAL A 548 -12.48 -3.55 -5.60
N ALA A 549 -13.32 -4.41 -6.18
CA ALA A 549 -13.83 -4.25 -7.54
C ALA A 549 -15.17 -5.00 -7.75
N ALA A 550 -16.12 -4.90 -6.81
CA ALA A 550 -17.34 -5.71 -6.84
C ALA A 550 -18.12 -5.66 -8.18
N PRO A 551 -18.22 -4.52 -8.89
CA PRO A 551 -18.88 -4.45 -10.19
C PRO A 551 -18.21 -5.28 -11.31
N THR A 552 -16.96 -5.71 -11.14
CA THR A 552 -16.20 -6.47 -12.15
C THR A 552 -16.25 -7.98 -11.95
N ILE A 553 -16.91 -8.47 -10.89
CA ILE A 553 -17.05 -9.90 -10.61
C ILE A 553 -17.73 -10.57 -11.81
N PRO A 554 -17.10 -11.55 -12.48
CA PRO A 554 -17.72 -12.28 -13.58
C PRO A 554 -18.88 -13.15 -13.06
N ASP A 555 -19.99 -13.18 -13.79
CA ASP A 555 -21.12 -14.04 -13.42
C ASP A 555 -20.76 -15.53 -13.49
N SER A 556 -19.77 -15.92 -14.31
CA SER A 556 -19.22 -17.27 -14.36
C SER A 556 -18.50 -17.67 -13.06
N LEU A 557 -17.82 -16.74 -12.38
CA LEU A 557 -17.17 -17.01 -11.10
C LEU A 557 -18.23 -17.30 -10.03
N PHE A 558 -19.27 -16.48 -9.96
CA PHE A 558 -20.36 -16.70 -9.01
C PHE A 558 -21.09 -18.00 -9.31
N GLU A 559 -21.34 -18.32 -10.58
CA GLU A 559 -21.98 -19.56 -10.98
C GLU A 559 -21.15 -20.80 -10.60
N SER A 560 -19.82 -20.76 -10.79
CA SER A 560 -18.93 -21.83 -10.35
C SER A 560 -19.02 -22.07 -8.84
N LEU A 561 -18.98 -21.00 -8.05
CA LEU A 561 -19.18 -21.08 -6.60
C LEU A 561 -20.55 -21.67 -6.26
N ARG A 562 -21.61 -21.24 -6.95
CA ARG A 562 -22.98 -21.74 -6.72
C ARG A 562 -23.08 -23.24 -7.02
N GLN A 563 -22.49 -23.71 -8.11
CA GLN A 563 -22.47 -25.14 -8.45
C GLN A 563 -21.71 -25.97 -7.43
N ARG A 564 -20.62 -25.43 -6.88
CA ARG A 564 -19.75 -26.14 -5.94
C ARG A 564 -20.29 -26.14 -4.50
N PHE A 565 -20.83 -25.02 -4.03
CA PHE A 565 -21.20 -24.83 -2.63
C PHE A 565 -22.72 -24.74 -2.41
N GLY A 566 -23.52 -24.52 -3.45
CA GLY A 566 -24.96 -24.30 -3.36
C GLY A 566 -25.34 -22.87 -2.97
N ASP A 567 -26.63 -22.54 -3.12
CA ASP A 567 -27.14 -21.18 -2.95
C ASP A 567 -26.89 -20.61 -1.54
N LYS A 568 -27.17 -21.39 -0.49
CA LYS A 568 -27.07 -20.91 0.90
C LYS A 568 -25.62 -20.58 1.31
N PRO A 569 -24.61 -21.46 1.12
CA PRO A 569 -23.23 -21.10 1.41
C PRO A 569 -22.70 -19.94 0.56
N VAL A 570 -23.04 -19.84 -0.72
CA VAL A 570 -22.62 -18.70 -1.56
C VAL A 570 -23.29 -17.39 -1.12
N ALA A 571 -24.56 -17.42 -0.72
CA ALA A 571 -25.19 -16.27 -0.09
C ALA A 571 -24.47 -15.87 1.21
N ALA A 572 -24.01 -16.84 2.00
CA ALA A 572 -23.22 -16.57 3.20
C ALA A 572 -21.84 -15.98 2.88
N MET A 573 -21.20 -16.40 1.78
CA MET A 573 -19.95 -15.80 1.28
C MET A 573 -20.12 -14.31 0.95
N VAL A 574 -21.24 -13.93 0.32
CA VAL A 574 -21.59 -12.52 0.05
C VAL A 574 -21.75 -11.74 1.36
N LEU A 575 -22.53 -12.25 2.32
CA LEU A 575 -22.74 -11.58 3.61
C LEU A 575 -21.48 -11.49 4.45
N LEU A 576 -20.58 -12.47 4.35
CA LEU A 576 -19.26 -12.46 4.98
C LEU A 576 -18.39 -11.34 4.40
N GLY A 577 -18.38 -11.21 3.06
CA GLY A 577 -17.72 -10.11 2.35
C GLY A 577 -18.23 -8.74 2.79
N ALA A 578 -19.55 -8.60 2.89
CA ALA A 578 -20.20 -7.40 3.36
C ALA A 578 -19.85 -7.04 4.80
N TYR A 579 -19.89 -8.02 5.71
CA TYR A 579 -19.53 -7.82 7.11
C TYR A 579 -18.06 -7.45 7.31
N GLY A 580 -17.14 -8.14 6.61
CA GLY A 580 -15.71 -7.79 6.67
C GLY A 580 -15.46 -6.36 6.22
N ASN A 581 -16.09 -5.92 5.11
CA ASN A 581 -15.97 -4.54 4.63
C ASN A 581 -16.53 -3.49 5.60
N PHE A 582 -17.57 -3.83 6.36
CA PHE A 582 -18.10 -3.01 7.45
C PHE A 582 -17.14 -2.95 8.64
N GLN A 583 -16.67 -4.11 9.11
CA GLN A 583 -15.82 -4.23 10.29
C GLN A 583 -14.46 -3.56 10.09
N ASP A 584 -13.81 -3.80 8.95
CA ASP A 584 -12.50 -3.23 8.63
C ASP A 584 -12.56 -1.70 8.63
N ARG A 585 -13.59 -1.13 7.99
CA ARG A 585 -13.80 0.32 7.94
C ARG A 585 -14.07 0.89 9.31
N PHE A 586 -14.86 0.19 10.11
CA PHE A 586 -15.16 0.57 11.48
C PHE A 586 -13.90 0.68 12.35
N LEU A 587 -12.96 -0.25 12.20
CA LEU A 587 -11.70 -0.28 12.93
C LEU A 587 -10.70 0.76 12.41
N LEU A 588 -10.55 0.86 11.08
CA LEU A 588 -9.65 1.81 10.42
C LEU A 588 -10.04 3.26 10.70
N GLY A 589 -11.31 3.63 10.51
CA GLY A 589 -11.75 5.02 10.67
C GLY A 589 -11.75 5.53 12.11
N LEU A 590 -11.69 4.64 13.10
CA LEU A 590 -11.51 4.97 14.52
C LEU A 590 -10.08 4.70 15.02
N ASN A 591 -9.16 4.32 14.13
CA ASN A 591 -7.77 4.02 14.45
C ASN A 591 -7.62 3.13 15.70
N LEU A 592 -8.42 2.05 15.76
CA LEU A 592 -8.51 1.23 16.97
C LEU A 592 -7.34 0.23 17.03
N PRO A 593 -6.54 0.23 18.10
CA PRO A 593 -5.43 -0.71 18.25
C PRO A 593 -5.93 -2.10 18.65
N MET A 594 -5.16 -3.14 18.35
CA MET A 594 -5.39 -4.47 18.90
C MET A 594 -5.43 -4.43 20.44
N GLU A 595 -6.35 -5.19 21.05
CA GLU A 595 -6.39 -5.31 22.50
C GLU A 595 -5.17 -6.04 23.07
N GLU A 596 -4.84 -5.72 24.33
CA GLU A 596 -3.79 -6.41 25.07
C GLU A 596 -4.10 -7.90 25.19
N GLY A 597 -3.12 -8.75 24.91
CA GLY A 597 -3.29 -10.22 24.88
C GLY A 597 -3.70 -10.79 23.52
N GLY A 598 -4.04 -9.93 22.55
CA GLY A 598 -4.23 -10.31 21.14
C GLY A 598 -5.50 -11.12 20.84
N PRO A 599 -5.79 -11.33 19.54
CA PRO A 599 -7.14 -11.49 19.01
C PRO A 599 -8.12 -12.31 19.84
N LEU A 600 -9.15 -11.65 20.37
CA LEU A 600 -10.16 -12.31 21.20
C LEU A 600 -11.03 -13.30 20.40
N PRO A 601 -11.45 -14.43 21.00
CA PRO A 601 -12.43 -15.31 20.39
C PRO A 601 -13.80 -14.61 20.26
N PRO A 602 -14.69 -15.08 19.38
CA PRO A 602 -16.04 -14.53 19.29
C PRO A 602 -16.78 -14.72 20.63
N LEU A 603 -17.39 -13.64 21.13
CA LEU A 603 -18.00 -13.63 22.46
C LEU A 603 -19.46 -14.10 22.42
N ALA A 604 -19.74 -15.22 23.11
CA ALA A 604 -21.11 -15.68 23.32
C ALA A 604 -21.78 -14.89 24.46
N VAL A 605 -22.49 -13.81 24.12
CA VAL A 605 -23.17 -12.93 25.08
C VAL A 605 -24.66 -12.86 24.75
N THR A 606 -25.50 -12.97 25.78
CA THR A 606 -26.95 -12.84 25.65
C THR A 606 -27.41 -11.61 26.43
N PHE A 607 -28.11 -10.70 25.76
CA PHE A 607 -28.74 -9.54 26.38
C PHE A 607 -30.24 -9.77 26.55
N THR A 608 -30.88 -8.93 27.35
CA THR A 608 -32.34 -8.90 27.46
C THR A 608 -33.00 -8.39 26.18
N ASP A 609 -34.18 -8.92 25.81
CA ASP A 609 -34.80 -8.63 24.51
C ASP A 609 -35.25 -7.17 24.35
N GLU A 610 -35.57 -6.47 25.45
CA GLU A 610 -36.03 -5.08 25.42
C GLU A 610 -34.95 -4.09 24.96
N VAL A 611 -33.70 -4.55 24.89
CA VAL A 611 -32.55 -3.76 24.45
C VAL A 611 -32.62 -3.46 22.95
N PHE A 612 -33.13 -4.40 22.16
CA PHE A 612 -32.98 -4.41 20.71
C PHE A 612 -34.22 -3.90 19.99
N GLN A 613 -34.00 -3.19 18.89
CA GLN A 613 -35.09 -2.76 18.02
C GLN A 613 -35.39 -3.82 16.95
N PHE A 614 -36.47 -4.56 17.13
CA PHE A 614 -36.93 -5.53 16.14
C PHE A 614 -37.82 -4.93 15.05
N ALA A 615 -38.76 -4.05 15.40
CA ALA A 615 -39.68 -3.45 14.43
C ALA A 615 -39.01 -2.33 13.62
N PRO A 616 -39.42 -2.07 12.36
CA PRO A 616 -38.96 -0.90 11.62
C PRO A 616 -39.23 0.39 12.39
N PHE A 617 -38.26 1.30 12.38
CA PHE A 617 -38.40 2.64 12.96
C PHE A 617 -38.40 3.68 11.84
N VAL A 618 -39.31 4.65 11.93
CA VAL A 618 -39.36 5.80 11.03
C VAL A 618 -39.00 7.03 11.87
N PRO A 619 -37.86 7.69 11.61
CA PRO A 619 -37.50 8.93 12.28
C PRO A 619 -38.56 10.02 12.04
N PRO A 620 -38.75 10.95 12.99
CA PRO A 620 -39.65 12.08 12.80
C PRO A 620 -39.21 12.97 11.62
N ASN A 621 -40.18 13.60 10.95
CA ASN A 621 -39.92 14.51 9.84
C ASN A 621 -39.24 15.79 10.36
N ASN A 622 -38.03 16.07 9.87
CA ASN A 622 -37.37 17.36 10.03
C ASN A 622 -37.75 18.31 8.89
N PRO A 623 -37.59 19.64 9.06
CA PRO A 623 -37.64 20.58 7.95
C PRO A 623 -36.64 20.18 6.86
N LEU A 624 -37.08 20.22 5.59
CA LEU A 624 -36.21 19.87 4.46
C LEU A 624 -35.05 20.85 4.35
N PRO A 625 -33.80 20.37 4.19
CA PRO A 625 -32.66 21.26 4.00
C PRO A 625 -32.75 21.97 2.64
N VAL A 626 -32.54 23.29 2.65
CA VAL A 626 -32.53 24.12 1.44
C VAL A 626 -31.11 24.24 0.92
N LEU A 627 -30.93 24.06 -0.39
CA LEU A 627 -29.63 24.21 -1.03
C LEU A 627 -29.26 25.69 -1.13
N ARG A 628 -27.99 26.00 -0.84
CA ARG A 628 -27.45 27.36 -0.91
C ARG A 628 -27.30 27.82 -2.36
N THR A 629 -27.35 29.14 -2.56
CA THR A 629 -27.04 29.81 -3.84
C THR A 629 -25.81 30.70 -3.76
N ASP A 630 -25.29 30.94 -2.56
CA ASP A 630 -24.22 31.89 -2.24
C ASP A 630 -23.03 31.24 -1.50
N GLY A 631 -22.94 29.91 -1.52
CA GLY A 631 -21.90 29.19 -0.82
C GLY A 631 -20.59 29.07 -1.61
N GLU A 632 -19.58 28.54 -0.94
CA GLU A 632 -18.27 28.25 -1.51
C GLU A 632 -17.91 26.78 -1.23
N THR A 633 -17.17 26.15 -2.15
CA THR A 633 -16.61 24.82 -1.93
C THR A 633 -15.39 24.94 -1.02
N ILE A 634 -15.42 24.28 0.14
CA ILE A 634 -14.37 24.36 1.17
C ILE A 634 -13.56 23.07 1.31
N VAL A 635 -13.89 22.04 0.51
CA VAL A 635 -13.14 20.79 0.46
C VAL A 635 -12.36 20.70 -0.85
N PRO A 636 -11.18 20.05 -0.87
CA PRO A 636 -10.42 19.90 -2.10
C PRO A 636 -11.22 19.17 -3.19
N GLU A 637 -11.16 19.70 -4.41
CA GLU A 637 -11.61 18.96 -5.59
C GLU A 637 -10.81 17.66 -5.72
N ALA A 638 -11.47 16.59 -6.14
CA ALA A 638 -10.78 15.36 -6.50
C ALA A 638 -10.74 15.26 -8.01
N ASP A 639 -9.54 15.13 -8.57
CA ASP A 639 -9.24 15.21 -10.00
C ASP A 639 -10.10 14.28 -10.88
N ASP A 640 -10.57 13.16 -10.33
CA ASP A 640 -11.39 12.18 -11.04
C ASP A 640 -12.89 12.26 -10.72
N TRP A 641 -13.32 13.03 -9.72
CA TRP A 641 -14.70 12.97 -9.24
C TRP A 641 -15.68 13.46 -10.29
N ALA A 642 -15.36 14.51 -11.05
CA ALA A 642 -16.24 15.02 -12.12
C ALA A 642 -16.18 14.21 -13.43
N SER A 643 -15.36 13.15 -13.51
CA SER A 643 -15.17 12.37 -14.76
C SER A 643 -16.45 11.66 -15.26
N THR A 644 -17.40 11.37 -14.37
CA THR A 644 -18.68 10.74 -14.73
C THR A 644 -19.83 11.73 -14.53
N SER A 645 -20.51 12.08 -15.62
CA SER A 645 -21.65 13.01 -15.61
C SER A 645 -22.87 12.46 -14.87
N TYR A 646 -23.71 13.35 -14.33
CA TYR A 646 -24.97 12.97 -13.71
C TYR A 646 -25.89 12.17 -14.65
N GLY A 647 -26.00 12.57 -15.93
CA GLY A 647 -26.80 11.84 -16.91
C GLY A 647 -26.29 10.41 -17.16
N THR A 648 -24.97 10.19 -17.08
CA THR A 648 -24.38 8.85 -17.15
C THR A 648 -24.76 8.01 -15.92
N LEU A 649 -24.78 8.59 -14.72
CA LEU A 649 -25.22 7.90 -13.50
C LEU A 649 -26.69 7.47 -13.62
N GLN A 650 -27.57 8.37 -14.07
CA GLN A 650 -28.99 8.06 -14.29
C GLN A 650 -29.18 6.93 -15.32
N THR A 651 -28.38 6.90 -16.39
CA THR A 651 -28.41 5.80 -17.38
C THR A 651 -27.99 4.45 -16.75
N ARG A 652 -27.02 4.47 -15.83
CA ARG A 652 -26.60 3.26 -15.09
C ARG A 652 -27.69 2.77 -14.14
N LEU A 653 -28.42 3.68 -13.48
CA LEU A 653 -29.57 3.32 -12.64
C LEU A 653 -30.65 2.59 -13.45
N GLU A 654 -31.00 3.08 -14.64
CA GLU A 654 -31.99 2.40 -15.49
C GLU A 654 -31.48 1.03 -15.96
N SER A 655 -30.20 0.94 -16.29
CA SER A 655 -29.57 -0.35 -16.64
C SER A 655 -29.62 -1.34 -15.47
N GLN A 656 -29.48 -0.86 -14.23
CA GLN A 656 -29.56 -1.68 -13.02
C GLN A 656 -30.94 -2.33 -12.84
N ARG A 657 -32.02 -1.68 -13.27
CA ARG A 657 -33.39 -2.23 -13.16
C ARG A 657 -33.60 -3.51 -13.96
N ASN A 658 -32.81 -3.68 -15.02
CA ASN A 658 -32.91 -4.83 -15.92
C ASN A 658 -31.86 -5.92 -15.62
N ARG A 659 -31.09 -5.79 -14.53
CA ARG A 659 -30.11 -6.80 -14.13
C ARG A 659 -30.79 -8.11 -13.76
N LYS A 660 -30.18 -9.23 -14.15
CA LYS A 660 -30.57 -10.55 -13.68
C LYS A 660 -29.87 -10.83 -12.35
N PRO A 661 -30.60 -11.12 -11.26
CA PRO A 661 -29.96 -11.47 -9.99
C PRO A 661 -29.24 -12.81 -10.12
N ARG A 662 -28.12 -12.95 -9.41
CA ARG A 662 -27.28 -14.17 -9.41
C ARG A 662 -27.90 -15.34 -8.64
N LEU A 663 -28.79 -15.03 -7.70
CA LEU A 663 -29.66 -16.01 -7.04
C LEU A 663 -31.12 -15.70 -7.35
N PRO A 664 -31.99 -16.74 -7.44
CA PRO A 664 -33.43 -16.54 -7.43
C PRO A 664 -33.86 -15.66 -6.26
N VAL A 665 -34.76 -14.71 -6.49
CA VAL A 665 -35.28 -13.85 -5.42
C VAL A 665 -36.38 -14.62 -4.67
N PRO A 666 -36.21 -14.91 -3.36
CA PRO A 666 -37.22 -15.62 -2.60
C PRO A 666 -38.52 -14.82 -2.47
N VAL A 667 -39.66 -15.50 -2.43
CA VAL A 667 -40.95 -14.86 -2.18
C VAL A 667 -41.16 -14.59 -0.69
N TRP A 668 -41.85 -13.51 -0.35
CA TRP A 668 -42.06 -13.08 1.03
C TRP A 668 -42.65 -14.17 1.94
N ASP A 669 -43.59 -14.96 1.42
CA ASP A 669 -44.26 -16.00 2.21
C ASP A 669 -43.32 -17.12 2.68
N ASP A 670 -42.22 -17.35 1.97
CA ASP A 670 -41.18 -18.28 2.40
C ASP A 670 -40.20 -17.62 3.36
N VAL A 671 -39.81 -16.38 3.07
CA VAL A 671 -38.88 -15.60 3.92
C VAL A 671 -39.46 -15.40 5.32
N LYS A 672 -40.74 -15.01 5.44
CA LYS A 672 -41.38 -14.67 6.72
C LYS A 672 -41.42 -15.83 7.72
N LYS A 673 -41.36 -17.08 7.24
CA LYS A 673 -41.36 -18.29 8.09
C LYS A 673 -40.10 -18.38 8.97
N ASN A 674 -39.00 -17.76 8.53
CA ASN A 674 -37.70 -17.81 9.20
C ASN A 674 -37.35 -16.52 9.95
N LEU A 675 -38.29 -15.58 10.06
CA LEU A 675 -38.08 -14.28 10.69
C LEU A 675 -38.72 -14.21 12.08
N PRO A 676 -38.16 -13.43 13.02
CA PRO A 676 -38.84 -13.11 14.27
C PRO A 676 -40.22 -12.48 14.01
N PRO A 677 -41.25 -12.74 14.84
CA PRO A 677 -42.61 -12.25 14.61
C PRO A 677 -42.71 -10.75 14.33
N ALA A 678 -41.96 -9.93 15.07
CA ALA A 678 -41.91 -8.48 14.88
C ALA A 678 -41.35 -8.05 13.51
N MET A 679 -40.47 -8.87 12.90
CA MET A 679 -39.94 -8.63 11.56
C MET A 679 -40.82 -9.21 10.45
N ALA A 680 -41.60 -10.25 10.76
CA ALA A 680 -42.54 -10.88 9.84
C ALA A 680 -43.90 -10.14 9.75
N ALA A 681 -44.14 -9.16 10.61
CA ALA A 681 -45.43 -8.48 10.75
C ALA A 681 -45.88 -7.70 9.49
N ARG A 682 -44.94 -7.23 8.66
CA ARG A 682 -45.25 -6.51 7.42
C ARG A 682 -44.44 -7.09 6.25
N PRO A 683 -45.06 -7.30 5.07
CA PRO A 683 -44.36 -7.77 3.90
C PRO A 683 -43.29 -6.78 3.43
N THR A 684 -42.07 -7.26 3.21
CA THR A 684 -41.03 -6.49 2.53
C THR A 684 -41.07 -6.78 1.03
N ARG A 685 -40.94 -5.73 0.21
CA ARG A 685 -40.77 -5.82 -1.24
C ARG A 685 -39.33 -5.53 -1.69
N ILE A 686 -38.46 -5.27 -0.72
CA ILE A 686 -37.07 -4.91 -0.96
C ILE A 686 -36.32 -6.20 -1.32
N VAL A 687 -35.86 -6.31 -2.56
CA VAL A 687 -35.24 -7.51 -3.15
C VAL A 687 -34.07 -7.99 -2.29
N TRP A 688 -33.26 -7.06 -1.82
CA TRP A 688 -32.22 -7.31 -0.83
C TRP A 688 -32.69 -8.15 0.37
N ASN A 689 -33.77 -7.72 1.03
CA ASN A 689 -34.21 -8.33 2.28
C ASN A 689 -34.71 -9.73 2.01
N LEU A 690 -35.38 -9.92 0.86
CA LEU A 690 -35.84 -11.22 0.42
C LEU A 690 -34.68 -12.19 0.21
N VAL A 691 -33.61 -11.77 -0.48
CA VAL A 691 -32.44 -12.63 -0.73
C VAL A 691 -31.70 -12.92 0.57
N CYS A 692 -31.30 -11.89 1.33
CA CYS A 692 -30.49 -12.07 2.54
C CYS A 692 -31.21 -12.93 3.59
N SER A 693 -32.46 -12.59 3.92
CA SER A 693 -33.24 -13.31 4.94
C SER A 693 -33.81 -14.64 4.44
N GLY A 694 -33.99 -14.80 3.13
CA GLY A 694 -34.46 -16.06 2.55
C GLY A 694 -33.39 -17.15 2.56
N TYR A 695 -32.14 -16.79 2.26
CA TYR A 695 -31.05 -17.77 2.20
C TYR A 695 -30.29 -17.94 3.52
N VAL A 696 -30.01 -16.84 4.23
CA VAL A 696 -29.11 -16.86 5.42
C VAL A 696 -29.65 -15.99 6.56
N PRO A 697 -30.86 -16.27 7.08
CA PRO A 697 -31.48 -15.49 8.16
C PRO A 697 -30.61 -15.41 9.43
N GLU A 698 -29.81 -16.44 9.72
CA GLU A 698 -28.90 -16.49 10.87
C GLU A 698 -27.81 -15.40 10.85
N LEU A 699 -27.51 -14.80 9.70
CA LEU A 699 -26.61 -13.65 9.54
C LEU A 699 -27.38 -12.35 9.27
N ALA A 700 -28.44 -12.43 8.45
CA ALA A 700 -29.21 -11.25 8.03
C ALA A 700 -30.08 -10.64 9.15
N VAL A 701 -30.58 -11.46 10.08
CA VAL A 701 -31.42 -10.98 11.20
C VAL A 701 -30.59 -10.17 12.20
N PRO A 702 -29.45 -10.66 12.73
CA PRO A 702 -28.58 -9.84 13.60
C PRO A 702 -28.15 -8.51 12.96
N TRP A 703 -27.86 -8.53 11.65
CA TRP A 703 -27.56 -7.31 10.89
C TRP A 703 -28.71 -6.30 10.93
N SER A 704 -29.92 -6.77 10.63
CA SER A 704 -31.12 -5.93 10.65
C SER A 704 -31.41 -5.37 12.05
N ILE A 705 -31.18 -6.16 13.10
CA ILE A 705 -31.31 -5.72 14.50
C ILE A 705 -30.30 -4.60 14.81
N ALA A 706 -29.03 -4.77 14.42
CA ALA A 706 -27.99 -3.76 14.66
C ALA A 706 -28.31 -2.43 13.97
N THR A 707 -28.70 -2.45 12.69
CA THR A 707 -29.10 -1.22 11.97
C THR A 707 -30.32 -0.54 12.59
N ARG A 708 -31.37 -1.30 12.93
CA ARG A 708 -32.58 -0.73 13.53
C ARG A 708 -32.32 -0.19 14.93
N THR A 709 -31.48 -0.88 15.70
CA THR A 709 -31.12 -0.46 17.06
C THR A 709 -30.36 0.86 17.02
N LEU A 710 -29.37 1.00 16.13
CA LEU A 710 -28.66 2.28 15.93
C LEU A 710 -29.65 3.41 15.65
N TRP A 711 -30.51 3.25 14.65
CA TRP A 711 -31.46 4.29 14.25
C TRP A 711 -32.38 4.73 15.39
N THR A 712 -32.78 3.83 16.28
CA THR A 712 -33.56 4.21 17.47
C THR A 712 -32.75 4.84 18.59
N GLU A 713 -31.47 4.49 18.70
CA GLU A 713 -30.59 4.99 19.76
C GLU A 713 -30.02 6.38 19.45
N ALA A 714 -29.79 6.66 18.17
CA ALA A 714 -29.25 7.92 17.66
C ALA A 714 -29.86 8.26 16.28
N PRO A 715 -31.13 8.70 16.23
CA PRO A 715 -31.79 9.07 14.98
C PRO A 715 -31.11 10.31 14.37
N ASN A 716 -30.75 10.25 13.08
CA ASN A 716 -30.25 11.41 12.34
C ASN A 716 -31.25 11.86 11.26
N ASP A 717 -30.91 12.97 10.62
CA ASP A 717 -31.63 13.48 9.46
C ASP A 717 -31.49 12.54 8.24
N ARG A 718 -32.64 12.12 7.69
CA ARG A 718 -32.68 11.17 6.57
C ARG A 718 -32.10 11.77 5.29
N VAL A 719 -32.31 13.07 5.01
CA VAL A 719 -31.78 13.69 3.80
C VAL A 719 -30.25 13.70 3.85
N LEU A 720 -29.66 14.00 5.01
CA LEU A 720 -28.22 13.90 5.24
C LEU A 720 -27.72 12.45 5.10
N GLU A 721 -28.34 11.49 5.79
CA GLU A 721 -27.95 10.07 5.78
C GLU A 721 -27.96 9.48 4.36
N GLU A 722 -28.99 9.79 3.56
CA GLU A 722 -29.10 9.30 2.19
C GLU A 722 -28.18 10.06 1.22
N SER A 723 -27.90 11.34 1.47
CA SER A 723 -26.88 12.08 0.68
C SER A 723 -25.48 11.51 0.91
N LEU A 724 -25.14 11.22 2.17
CA LEU A 724 -23.90 10.56 2.55
C LEU A 724 -23.79 9.19 1.90
N PHE A 725 -24.83 8.37 2.00
CA PHE A 725 -24.82 7.05 1.39
C PHE A 725 -24.75 7.14 -0.14
N TRP A 726 -25.45 8.10 -0.77
CA TRP A 726 -25.36 8.34 -2.21
C TRP A 726 -23.91 8.62 -2.66
N ILE A 727 -23.14 9.45 -1.92
CA ILE A 727 -21.71 9.67 -2.17
C ILE A 727 -20.92 8.36 -2.11
N GLN A 728 -21.16 7.50 -1.11
CA GLN A 728 -20.48 6.21 -1.00
C GLN A 728 -20.80 5.29 -2.19
N THR A 729 -22.08 5.20 -2.57
CA THR A 729 -22.52 4.36 -3.69
C THR A 729 -21.92 4.80 -5.01
N ARG A 730 -21.77 6.12 -5.22
CA ARG A 730 -21.05 6.67 -6.37
C ARG A 730 -19.57 6.33 -6.32
N ALA A 731 -18.93 6.51 -5.17
CA ALA A 731 -17.50 6.31 -5.00
C ALA A 731 -17.05 4.87 -5.33
N ILE A 732 -17.92 3.89 -5.12
CA ILE A 732 -17.65 2.46 -5.40
C ILE A 732 -18.34 1.94 -6.67
N GLY A 733 -19.26 2.71 -7.28
CA GLY A 733 -20.01 2.33 -8.48
C GLY A 733 -21.24 1.43 -8.25
N CYS A 734 -21.85 1.44 -7.06
CA CYS A 734 -23.01 0.61 -6.74
C CYS A 734 -24.34 1.30 -7.15
N ASN A 735 -24.88 0.94 -8.31
CA ASN A 735 -26.08 1.59 -8.85
C ASN A 735 -27.38 1.18 -8.13
N TYR A 736 -27.45 -0.04 -7.57
CA TYR A 736 -28.64 -0.49 -6.85
C TYR A 736 -28.87 0.35 -5.60
N CYS A 737 -27.84 0.51 -4.77
CA CYS A 737 -27.93 1.31 -3.56
C CYS A 737 -28.13 2.80 -3.87
N MET A 738 -27.54 3.33 -4.94
CA MET A 738 -27.73 4.71 -5.37
C MET A 738 -29.21 5.01 -5.69
N GLY A 739 -29.89 4.10 -6.39
CA GLY A 739 -31.33 4.23 -6.66
C GLY A 739 -32.18 4.14 -5.39
N HIS A 740 -31.78 3.33 -4.40
CA HIS A 740 -32.46 3.29 -3.09
C HIS A 740 -32.30 4.58 -2.31
N CYS A 741 -31.15 5.26 -2.41
CA CYS A 741 -30.99 6.59 -1.82
C CYS A 741 -32.00 7.58 -2.43
N GLU A 742 -32.19 7.59 -3.75
CA GLU A 742 -33.19 8.46 -4.41
C GLU A 742 -34.63 8.14 -3.93
N MET A 743 -34.99 6.86 -3.80
CA MET A 743 -36.28 6.45 -3.23
C MET A 743 -36.45 6.87 -1.77
N LEU A 744 -35.40 6.80 -0.96
CA LEU A 744 -35.45 7.17 0.45
C LEU A 744 -35.42 8.69 0.67
N LEU A 745 -34.84 9.46 -0.26
CA LEU A 745 -34.98 10.92 -0.32
C LEU A 745 -36.43 11.33 -0.61
N GLU A 746 -37.15 10.59 -1.47
CA GLU A 746 -38.60 10.79 -1.66
C GLU A 746 -39.38 10.53 -0.36
N VAL A 747 -39.04 9.45 0.35
CA VAL A 747 -39.65 9.13 1.66
C VAL A 747 -39.34 10.21 2.70
N ALA A 748 -38.16 10.85 2.61
CA ALA A 748 -37.79 11.99 3.46
C ALA A 748 -38.58 13.28 3.16
N GLY A 749 -39.33 13.31 2.04
CA GLY A 749 -40.22 14.41 1.67
C GLY A 749 -39.74 15.28 0.51
N LEU A 750 -38.60 14.98 -0.13
CA LEU A 750 -38.18 15.66 -1.35
C LEU A 750 -39.06 15.24 -2.53
N ASP A 751 -39.43 16.20 -3.37
CA ASP A 751 -40.08 15.93 -4.64
C ASP A 751 -39.05 15.54 -5.72
N SER A 752 -39.53 15.16 -6.91
CA SER A 752 -38.66 14.71 -8.00
C SER A 752 -37.64 15.77 -8.43
N GLN A 753 -38.01 17.05 -8.38
CA GLN A 753 -37.09 18.14 -8.72
C GLN A 753 -36.02 18.32 -7.64
N GLY A 754 -36.39 18.29 -6.36
CA GLY A 754 -35.46 18.40 -5.24
C GLY A 754 -34.48 17.23 -5.18
N ILE A 755 -34.91 16.01 -5.52
CA ILE A 755 -34.02 14.84 -5.65
C ILE A 755 -33.02 15.06 -6.80
N ALA A 756 -33.49 15.50 -7.97
CA ALA A 756 -32.64 15.74 -9.13
C ALA A 756 -31.62 16.87 -8.86
N ASP A 757 -32.05 17.98 -8.28
CA ASP A 757 -31.20 19.11 -7.93
C ASP A 757 -30.13 18.71 -6.91
N ARG A 758 -30.51 17.93 -5.89
CA ARG A 758 -29.56 17.48 -4.88
C ARG A 758 -28.54 16.48 -5.43
N THR A 759 -29.01 15.43 -6.11
CA THR A 759 -28.13 14.37 -6.62
C THR A 759 -27.24 14.83 -7.77
N SER A 760 -27.68 15.78 -8.61
CA SER A 760 -26.83 16.40 -9.63
C SER A 760 -25.69 17.20 -9.02
N ARG A 761 -25.93 17.93 -7.91
CA ARG A 761 -24.88 18.66 -7.17
C ARG A 761 -23.92 17.70 -6.45
N LEU A 762 -24.42 16.62 -5.83
CA LEU A 762 -23.55 15.57 -5.26
C LEU A 762 -22.66 14.90 -6.33
N ALA A 763 -23.16 14.80 -7.57
CA ALA A 763 -22.41 14.25 -8.70
C ALA A 763 -21.29 15.18 -9.20
N GLY A 764 -21.40 16.49 -8.98
CA GLY A 764 -20.43 17.50 -9.39
C GLY A 764 -19.20 17.56 -8.49
N ALA A 765 -18.18 18.30 -8.94
CA ALA A 765 -17.01 18.67 -8.11
C ALA A 765 -17.27 19.92 -7.25
N ASP A 766 -18.25 20.76 -7.64
CA ASP A 766 -18.66 21.93 -6.86
C ASP A 766 -19.76 21.55 -5.85
N TRP A 767 -19.43 21.66 -4.56
CA TRP A 767 -20.32 21.41 -3.44
C TRP A 767 -20.71 22.68 -2.68
N SER A 768 -20.51 23.87 -3.27
CA SER A 768 -20.87 25.18 -2.74
C SER A 768 -22.33 25.29 -2.29
N ALA A 769 -23.20 24.52 -2.91
CA ALA A 769 -24.61 24.41 -2.58
C ALA A 769 -24.93 23.79 -1.21
N PHE A 770 -23.99 23.06 -0.61
CA PHE A 770 -24.18 22.35 0.64
C PHE A 770 -23.53 23.09 1.80
N GLU A 771 -24.06 22.88 3.01
CA GLU A 771 -23.48 23.50 4.21
C GLU A 771 -22.04 23.00 4.42
N PRO A 772 -21.12 23.85 4.94
CA PRO A 772 -19.71 23.48 5.12
C PRO A 772 -19.48 22.15 5.85
N ARG A 773 -20.29 21.85 6.87
CA ARG A 773 -20.22 20.56 7.60
C ARG A 773 -20.62 19.37 6.73
N GLU A 774 -21.59 19.53 5.83
CA GLU A 774 -22.01 18.47 4.90
C GLU A 774 -20.92 18.20 3.87
N GLN A 775 -20.29 19.25 3.33
CA GLN A 775 -19.18 19.10 2.38
C GLN A 775 -18.04 18.28 2.98
N ARG A 776 -17.65 18.57 4.23
CA ARG A 776 -16.63 17.79 4.97
C ARG A 776 -17.08 16.35 5.23
N ALA A 777 -18.35 16.12 5.59
CA ALA A 777 -18.90 14.78 5.77
C ALA A 777 -18.93 13.99 4.44
N TYR A 778 -19.21 14.64 3.29
CA TYR A 778 -19.15 14.01 1.97
C TYR A 778 -17.72 13.64 1.58
N ALA A 779 -16.74 14.52 1.85
CA ALA A 779 -15.32 14.21 1.65
C ALA A 779 -14.89 13.03 2.52
N TYR A 780 -15.32 12.99 3.78
CA TYR A 780 -15.10 11.87 4.70
C TYR A 780 -15.72 10.56 4.16
N ALA A 781 -16.98 10.59 3.73
CA ALA A 781 -17.68 9.43 3.16
C ALA A 781 -16.98 8.88 1.91
N ARG A 782 -16.48 9.76 1.04
CA ARG A 782 -15.70 9.40 -0.15
C ARG A 782 -14.39 8.70 0.24
N LYS A 783 -13.64 9.28 1.18
CA LYS A 783 -12.37 8.74 1.68
C LYS A 783 -12.54 7.37 2.34
N LEU A 784 -13.50 7.24 3.27
CA LEU A 784 -13.86 5.96 3.92
C LEU A 784 -14.24 4.87 2.91
N SER A 785 -14.87 5.24 1.80
CA SER A 785 -15.31 4.27 0.79
C SER A 785 -14.16 3.76 -0.07
N ARG A 786 -13.31 4.67 -0.58
CA ARG A 786 -12.24 4.35 -1.56
C ARG A 786 -10.93 3.92 -0.90
N THR A 787 -10.49 4.68 0.09
CA THR A 787 -9.18 4.51 0.73
C THR A 787 -9.30 4.59 2.25
N PRO A 788 -10.03 3.65 2.89
CA PRO A 788 -10.22 3.66 4.34
C PRO A 788 -8.91 3.61 5.13
N TRP A 789 -7.84 3.08 4.55
CA TRP A 789 -6.49 3.07 5.13
C TRP A 789 -5.80 4.44 5.14
N ASP A 790 -6.31 5.43 4.40
CA ASP A 790 -5.79 6.80 4.44
C ASP A 790 -6.48 7.66 5.52
N LEU A 791 -7.54 7.14 6.18
CA LEU A 791 -8.24 7.87 7.23
C LEU A 791 -7.33 8.06 8.45
N THR A 792 -7.38 9.26 9.00
CA THR A 792 -6.65 9.66 10.19
C THR A 792 -7.61 9.93 11.34
N PRO A 793 -7.14 9.88 12.60
CA PRO A 793 -7.95 10.31 13.73
C PRO A 793 -8.47 11.76 13.60
N GLU A 794 -7.74 12.63 12.90
CA GLU A 794 -8.18 14.01 12.65
C GLU A 794 -9.42 14.08 11.75
N ASP A 795 -9.52 13.21 10.74
CA ASP A 795 -10.71 13.14 9.88
C ASP A 795 -11.98 12.89 10.72
N TYR A 796 -11.89 11.99 11.71
CA TYR A 796 -13.00 11.73 12.64
C TYR A 796 -13.21 12.87 13.63
N ARG A 797 -12.16 13.45 14.22
CA ARG A 797 -12.29 14.60 15.14
C ARG A 797 -12.98 15.78 14.47
N GLN A 798 -12.73 16.00 13.18
CA GLN A 798 -13.43 17.03 12.41
C GLN A 798 -14.92 16.70 12.24
N LEU A 799 -15.29 15.42 12.02
CA LEU A 799 -16.69 14.99 12.01
C LEU A 799 -17.36 15.19 13.39
N GLU A 800 -16.67 14.86 14.48
CA GLU A 800 -17.13 15.09 15.85
C GLU A 800 -17.32 16.58 16.16
N LYS A 801 -16.42 17.46 15.69
CA LYS A 801 -16.56 18.91 15.83
C LYS A 801 -17.81 19.45 15.13
N ASP A 802 -18.19 18.86 14.00
CA ASP A 802 -19.29 19.32 13.15
C ASP A 802 -20.67 18.84 13.61
N TYR A 803 -20.74 17.64 14.19
CA TYR A 803 -22.00 16.98 14.53
C TYR A 803 -22.18 16.70 16.02
N GLY A 804 -21.11 16.77 16.82
CA GLY A 804 -21.10 16.34 18.21
C GLY A 804 -20.72 14.86 18.36
N PRO A 805 -20.33 14.42 19.57
CA PRO A 805 -19.70 13.11 19.78
C PRO A 805 -20.62 11.92 19.53
N LYS A 806 -21.91 12.03 19.87
CA LYS A 806 -22.86 10.91 19.70
C LYS A 806 -23.31 10.80 18.24
N GLU A 807 -23.68 11.92 17.65
CA GLU A 807 -24.16 12.03 16.28
C GLU A 807 -23.04 11.70 15.27
N ALA A 808 -21.80 12.14 15.50
CA ALA A 808 -20.67 11.77 14.66
C ALA A 808 -20.41 10.26 14.68
N LEU A 809 -20.46 9.60 15.85
CA LEU A 809 -20.33 8.14 15.92
C LEU A 809 -21.48 7.42 15.22
N SER A 810 -22.71 7.96 15.33
CA SER A 810 -23.89 7.44 14.62
C SER A 810 -23.74 7.54 13.10
N LEU A 811 -23.37 8.72 12.59
CA LEU A 811 -23.10 8.95 11.17
C LEU A 811 -21.94 8.10 10.65
N TYR A 812 -20.88 7.96 11.44
CA TYR A 812 -19.75 7.10 11.11
C TYR A 812 -20.16 5.62 10.99
N TRP A 813 -20.94 5.12 11.95
CA TRP A 813 -21.48 3.76 11.89
C TRP A 813 -22.38 3.60 10.66
N TRP A 814 -23.24 4.59 10.39
CA TRP A 814 -24.13 4.62 9.22
C TRP A 814 -23.35 4.51 7.90
N LEU A 815 -22.26 5.26 7.79
CA LEU A 815 -21.35 5.19 6.65
C LEU A 815 -20.67 3.82 6.54
N CYS A 816 -20.19 3.23 7.64
CA CYS A 816 -19.65 1.86 7.62
C CYS A 816 -20.71 0.87 7.12
N ARG A 817 -21.96 1.04 7.57
CA ARG A 817 -23.11 0.25 7.13
C ARG A 817 -23.38 0.37 5.63
N GLY A 818 -23.18 1.54 5.04
CA GLY A 818 -23.29 1.72 3.59
C GLY A 818 -22.41 0.74 2.80
N LEU A 819 -21.22 0.40 3.30
CA LEU A 819 -20.33 -0.53 2.59
C LEU A 819 -20.75 -1.99 2.73
N TYR A 820 -21.29 -2.39 3.88
CA TYR A 820 -22.01 -3.66 3.96
C TYR A 820 -23.08 -3.72 2.88
N MET A 821 -23.85 -2.64 2.76
CA MET A 821 -24.95 -2.59 1.82
C MET A 821 -24.44 -2.86 0.40
N THR A 822 -23.53 -2.03 -0.04
CA THR A 822 -23.09 -2.08 -1.43
C THR A 822 -22.50 -3.43 -1.85
N ARG A 823 -21.75 -4.11 -0.95
CA ARG A 823 -21.17 -5.43 -1.22
C ARG A 823 -22.22 -6.50 -1.47
N VAL A 824 -23.28 -6.55 -0.69
CA VAL A 824 -24.34 -7.55 -0.94
C VAL A 824 -25.05 -7.29 -2.26
N SER A 825 -25.37 -6.02 -2.57
CA SER A 825 -26.11 -5.70 -3.79
C SER A 825 -25.31 -6.00 -5.06
N ASP A 826 -24.02 -5.69 -5.05
CA ASP A 826 -23.11 -6.00 -6.16
C ASP A 826 -22.78 -7.50 -6.19
N GLY A 827 -22.61 -8.12 -5.02
CA GLY A 827 -22.35 -9.55 -4.86
C GLY A 827 -23.46 -10.42 -5.45
N PHE A 828 -24.72 -10.03 -5.23
CA PHE A 828 -25.89 -10.71 -5.80
C PHE A 828 -26.35 -10.15 -7.15
N GLN A 829 -25.80 -9.03 -7.61
CA GLN A 829 -26.19 -8.34 -8.85
C GLN A 829 -27.69 -8.01 -8.90
N LEU A 830 -28.22 -7.44 -7.81
CA LEU A 830 -29.67 -7.28 -7.62
C LEU A 830 -30.29 -6.27 -8.61
N PRO A 831 -31.46 -6.57 -9.19
CA PRO A 831 -32.21 -5.58 -9.97
C PRO A 831 -32.76 -4.47 -9.08
N LEU A 832 -32.59 -3.22 -9.48
CA LEU A 832 -33.22 -2.07 -8.82
C LEU A 832 -34.74 -2.08 -9.07
N GLU A 833 -35.55 -1.99 -8.03
CA GLU A 833 -37.00 -2.06 -8.10
C GLU A 833 -37.61 -0.86 -8.84
N ARG A 834 -38.59 -1.09 -9.71
CA ARG A 834 -39.20 -0.03 -10.55
C ARG A 834 -40.07 0.94 -9.74
N GLU A 835 -40.67 0.47 -8.67
CA GLU A 835 -41.49 1.27 -7.75
C GLU A 835 -40.70 1.59 -6.49
N ASN A 836 -41.06 2.68 -5.80
CA ASN A 836 -40.47 3.01 -4.51
C ASN A 836 -40.98 2.01 -3.44
N VAL A 837 -40.18 0.99 -3.18
CA VAL A 837 -40.47 -0.08 -2.21
C VAL A 837 -40.48 0.39 -0.76
N PHE A 838 -40.10 1.64 -0.48
CA PHE A 838 -40.06 2.23 0.86
C PHE A 838 -41.28 3.10 1.19
N GLN A 839 -42.23 3.30 0.27
CA GLN A 839 -43.37 4.21 0.50
C GLN A 839 -44.20 3.89 1.76
N TYR A 840 -44.24 2.62 2.19
CA TYR A 840 -44.93 2.22 3.42
C TYR A 840 -44.30 2.81 4.70
N LEU A 841 -43.09 3.37 4.62
CA LEU A 841 -42.43 4.09 5.71
C LEU A 841 -42.86 5.55 5.78
N ARG A 842 -43.56 6.08 4.76
CA ARG A 842 -44.04 7.46 4.77
C ARG A 842 -45.07 7.63 5.90
N PRO A 843 -44.93 8.66 6.77
CA PRO A 843 -45.95 8.95 7.77
C PRO A 843 -47.30 9.20 7.08
N MET A 844 -48.38 8.60 7.58
CA MET A 844 -49.73 8.94 7.08
C MET A 844 -50.02 10.42 7.37
N PRO A 845 -50.65 11.17 6.46
CA PRO A 845 -51.10 12.51 6.75
C PRO A 845 -52.03 12.48 7.98
N PRO A 846 -51.98 13.49 8.87
CA PRO A 846 -52.90 13.55 10.00
C PRO A 846 -54.33 13.51 9.46
N THR A 847 -55.10 12.51 9.87
CA THR A 847 -56.53 12.45 9.60
C THR A 847 -57.16 13.71 10.16
N GLU A 848 -57.81 14.50 9.32
CA GLU A 848 -58.66 15.61 9.78
C GLU A 848 -59.64 15.06 10.82
N SER A 849 -59.54 15.55 12.05
CA SER A 849 -60.59 15.32 13.05
C SER A 849 -61.91 15.78 12.44
N PRO A 850 -62.99 14.98 12.51
CA PRO A 850 -64.29 15.43 12.05
C PRO A 850 -64.65 16.70 12.81
N ALA A 851 -65.03 17.74 12.08
CA ALA A 851 -65.50 19.00 12.66
C ALA A 851 -66.59 18.70 13.70
N PRO A 852 -66.60 19.40 14.85
CA PRO A 852 -67.61 19.18 15.88
C PRO A 852 -69.00 19.40 15.27
N ALA A 853 -69.87 18.40 15.41
CA ALA A 853 -71.25 18.46 14.94
C ALA A 853 -71.93 19.72 15.48
N ALA A 854 -72.49 20.52 14.58
CA ALA A 854 -73.27 21.70 14.92
C ALA A 854 -74.43 21.31 15.85
N ALA A 855 -74.59 22.05 16.95
CA ALA A 855 -75.70 21.89 17.88
C ALA A 855 -77.05 22.09 17.15
N PRO A 856 -78.09 21.28 17.45
CA PRO A 856 -79.39 21.47 16.84
C PRO A 856 -80.02 22.80 17.31
N ALA A 857 -80.50 23.58 16.35
CA ALA A 857 -81.31 24.75 16.58
C ALA A 857 -82.56 24.37 17.40
N GLY A 858 -82.82 25.14 18.47
CA GLY A 858 -84.01 25.01 19.26
C GLY A 858 -85.27 25.29 18.43
N ASN A 859 -86.22 24.37 18.48
CA ASN A 859 -87.61 24.66 18.13
C ASN A 859 -88.34 25.06 19.40
N GLY A 860 -88.85 26.29 19.40
CA GLY A 860 -89.83 26.73 20.38
C GLY A 860 -91.17 26.05 20.15
N LYS A 861 -91.68 25.39 21.19
CA LYS A 861 -92.95 25.68 21.88
C LYS A 861 -93.11 24.75 23.07
#